data_AF-A0AAN9GWA4-F1
#
_entry.id   AF-A0AAN9GWA4-F1
#
_cell.length_a   1.000
_cell.length_b   1.000
_cell.length_c   1.000
_cell.angle_alpha   90.00
_cell.angle_beta   90.00
_cell.angle_gamma   90.00
#
_symmetry.space_group_name_H-M   'P 1'
#
loop_
_entity.id
_entity.type
_entity.pdbx_description
1 polymer ?
#
loop_
_entity_poly.entity_id
_entity_poly.type
_entity_poly.pdbx_seq_one_letter_code
_entity_poly.pdbx_strand_id
1 'polypeptide(L)'
;MATYCLTVARLQLALGQGARRFHVAAALNAKAKVAMSRFEPSNCVNYDQLRSNIDIVRKRLNRPLTLSEKIVYGHLDDPAGQEIARGRTYLRLRPDRVAMQDATAQMAMLQFISSGLPKVAVPSTIHCDHLIEAQIGGVQDLQKAKEVNQEVYSFLASAGAKYGVGFWKPGSGIIHQIILENYAYPGVMLIGTDSHTPNGGGLGSICIGVGGADAVDVMAGIPWELKCPNVIGVKLTGSLSGWTSPKDVILKVAGILTVKGGTGAIVEYHGPGVDSISCTGMATICNMGAEIGATTSVFPYNHRMRTYMEKTGRGEIAVLSNENQDLLVPDSGCEYDQVIEINLSELKPHINGPFTPDLAHPVSEIGSVAEKNGWPLDVKVGLIGSCTNSSYEDMGRAASVAKQALDKGLKSKAQFTITPGSEQIRATIERDGYAKVLRDVGGVVLANACGPCIGQWDRRDVKKGEKNTIVTSFNRNFTARNDANPATHAFVTSPEIVTALAIAGTLNFNPETDFLTAPNGEKFKLVPPTGDELPARDFDPGQDTYQHPPPDGSGLKVDVNPQSNRLQLLEPFDKWSGKDLEDLQVLIKVKGKCTTDHISAAGPWLKFRGHLDNISNNLLIGAVNTENDAVNKIRNLLTGEFGGVPDVARHYKKHNVSWIVVGDENYGEGSSREHAALEPRHLGGRAIIVKSFARIHETNLKKQGLLPLTFSNPSDYDKIRPDDKISIIGLETFAPGKSLNAIIKHIDGSSETIELNHTFNETQIGWFKAGSALNRMKELQGLISSPVNFTPMADSDSTSTSDRKLHCPHTPVSLSLPFLREGSNVLERKPHQTGEPLSPLPTKRTRTYSASVRAKSGPVFKGICKNFSRSQGHGFIHPSHGGEDIFVHISDIEGEYVPMEGDEVTYKVCPVPPKNLKFQAVDVVITNLSSGRKHETWSGQVISS
;
A
#
# COMPACT_ATOMS: atom_id res chain seq x y z
N MET A 1 6.80 41.86 45.08
CA MET A 1 5.74 41.51 46.07
C MET A 1 5.08 42.71 46.75
N ALA A 2 5.72 43.88 46.89
CA ALA A 2 5.08 45.04 47.55
C ALA A 2 3.97 45.74 46.74
N THR A 3 3.95 45.62 45.41
CA THR A 3 2.93 46.22 44.54
C THR A 3 1.66 45.37 44.37
N TYR A 4 1.67 44.13 44.88
CA TYR A 4 0.55 43.18 44.74
C TYR A 4 -0.44 43.26 45.93
N CYS A 5 0.04 43.65 47.12
CA CYS A 5 -0.81 43.78 48.31
C CYS A 5 -1.77 44.98 48.25
N LEU A 6 -1.43 46.04 47.50
CA LEU A 6 -2.26 47.24 47.37
C LEU A 6 -3.48 47.05 46.46
N THR A 7 -3.40 46.15 45.48
CA THR A 7 -4.50 45.86 44.54
C THR A 7 -5.55 44.94 45.16
N VAL A 8 -5.12 44.00 46.02
CA VAL A 8 -6.01 43.05 46.70
C VAL A 8 -6.83 43.72 47.82
N ALA A 9 -6.24 44.67 48.55
CA ALA A 9 -6.96 45.43 49.58
C ALA A 9 -8.05 46.36 49.02
N ARG A 10 -7.83 46.92 47.81
CA ARG A 10 -8.83 47.77 47.13
C ARG A 10 -9.99 46.96 46.53
N LEU A 11 -9.75 45.71 46.11
CA LEU A 11 -10.82 44.83 45.62
C LEU A 11 -11.71 44.30 46.75
N GLN A 12 -11.16 44.08 47.95
CA GLN A 12 -11.91 43.61 49.13
C GLN A 12 -12.85 44.68 49.71
N LEU A 13 -12.59 45.97 49.47
CA LEU A 13 -13.48 47.06 49.87
C LEU A 13 -14.61 47.33 48.87
N ALA A 14 -14.46 46.90 47.60
CA ALA A 14 -15.46 47.09 46.55
C ALA A 14 -16.52 45.97 46.50
N LEU A 15 -16.23 44.81 47.07
CA LEU A 15 -17.12 43.65 47.10
C LEU A 15 -17.64 43.44 48.52
N GLY A 16 -18.73 44.14 48.83
CA GLY A 16 -19.47 44.00 50.08
C GLY A 16 -19.82 42.53 50.40
N GLN A 17 -19.90 42.24 51.69
CA GLN A 17 -20.12 40.92 52.26
C GLN A 17 -21.29 40.17 51.60
N GLY A 18 -20.97 39.11 50.84
CA GLY A 18 -22.00 38.21 50.33
C GLY A 18 -21.65 37.50 49.03
N ALA A 19 -20.58 36.71 48.99
CA ALA A 19 -20.40 35.75 47.90
C ALA A 19 -19.77 34.45 48.42
N ARG A 20 -20.52 33.35 48.24
CA ARG A 20 -20.15 31.98 48.60
C ARG A 20 -18.82 31.59 47.93
N ARG A 21 -17.98 30.88 48.68
CA ARG A 21 -16.75 30.23 48.21
C ARG A 21 -17.09 29.22 47.10
N PHE A 22 -17.00 29.63 45.84
CA PHE A 22 -16.91 28.71 44.71
C PHE A 22 -15.45 28.35 44.45
N HIS A 23 -15.24 27.07 44.18
CA HIS A 23 -13.96 26.39 43.95
C HIS A 23 -13.00 27.15 43.03
N VAL A 24 -11.96 27.75 43.61
CA VAL A 24 -10.80 28.31 42.89
C VAL A 24 -9.82 27.19 42.45
N ALA A 25 -10.11 25.92 42.76
CA ALA A 25 -9.23 24.79 42.42
C ALA A 25 -9.34 24.31 40.95
N ALA A 26 -10.44 24.60 40.24
CA ALA A 26 -10.63 24.13 38.86
C ALA A 26 -9.95 25.03 37.80
N ALA A 27 -9.53 26.25 38.17
CA ALA A 27 -8.95 27.21 37.23
C ALA A 27 -7.42 27.10 37.09
N LEU A 28 -6.76 26.25 37.89
CA LEU A 28 -5.28 26.14 37.94
C LEU A 28 -4.71 24.91 37.23
N ASN A 29 -5.52 24.12 36.50
CA ASN A 29 -5.04 22.91 35.81
C ASN A 29 -5.69 22.63 34.44
N ALA A 30 -6.29 23.62 33.79
CA ALA A 30 -6.74 23.46 32.41
C ALA A 30 -5.53 23.59 31.47
N LYS A 31 -4.84 22.48 31.19
CA LYS A 31 -3.92 22.41 30.04
C LYS A 31 -4.69 22.88 28.80
N ALA A 32 -4.09 23.76 28.00
CA ALA A 32 -4.68 24.25 26.76
C ALA A 32 -5.03 23.05 25.86
N LYS A 33 -6.29 22.98 25.43
CA LYS A 33 -6.76 21.95 24.49
C LYS A 33 -6.30 22.31 23.09
N VAL A 34 -5.26 21.63 22.59
CA VAL A 34 -4.73 21.83 21.23
C VAL A 34 -5.54 21.01 20.22
N ALA A 35 -6.11 21.67 19.22
CA ALA A 35 -6.91 21.01 18.18
C ALA A 35 -6.06 20.08 17.29
N MET A 36 -6.66 19.00 16.78
CA MET A 36 -6.01 18.07 15.83
C MET A 36 -5.68 18.76 14.51
N SER A 37 -6.51 19.71 14.08
CA SER A 37 -6.27 20.57 12.92
C SER A 37 -7.10 21.86 13.00
N ARG A 38 -6.79 22.83 12.13
CA ARG A 38 -7.59 24.06 11.97
C ARG A 38 -9.04 23.81 11.50
N PHE A 39 -9.32 22.64 10.94
CA PHE A 39 -10.64 22.30 10.38
C PHE A 39 -11.54 21.61 11.41
N GLU A 40 -10.95 21.09 12.50
CA GLU A 40 -11.64 20.36 13.55
C GLU A 40 -11.32 20.94 14.95
N PRO A 41 -11.66 22.22 15.24
CA PRO A 41 -11.27 22.89 16.48
C PRO A 41 -11.87 22.26 17.75
N SER A 42 -12.93 21.44 17.61
CA SER A 42 -13.54 20.68 18.70
C SER A 42 -12.82 19.38 19.04
N ASN A 43 -11.95 18.88 18.15
CA ASN A 43 -11.27 17.61 18.30
C ASN A 43 -9.82 17.89 18.69
N CYS A 44 -9.36 17.35 19.81
CA CYS A 44 -8.06 17.70 20.39
C CYS A 44 -7.06 16.55 20.27
N VAL A 45 -5.77 16.87 20.17
CA VAL A 45 -4.68 15.89 20.31
C VAL A 45 -4.73 15.29 21.72
N ASN A 46 -4.69 13.96 21.82
CA ASN A 46 -4.89 13.25 23.10
C ASN A 46 -3.68 12.42 23.54
N TYR A 47 -2.55 13.10 23.81
CA TYR A 47 -1.35 12.43 24.33
C TYR A 47 -1.51 11.88 25.74
N ASP A 48 -2.45 12.40 26.54
CA ASP A 48 -2.72 11.85 27.87
C ASP A 48 -3.30 10.43 27.77
N GLN A 49 -4.22 10.18 26.83
CA GLN A 49 -4.71 8.83 26.54
C GLN A 49 -3.61 7.93 25.97
N LEU A 50 -2.82 8.46 25.02
CA LEU A 50 -1.69 7.72 24.44
C LEU A 50 -0.72 7.25 25.53
N ARG A 51 -0.32 8.15 26.43
CA ARG A 51 0.55 7.87 27.58
C ARG A 51 -0.05 6.80 28.50
N SER A 52 -1.31 6.98 28.88
CA SER A 52 -2.02 6.03 29.76
C SER A 52 -1.99 4.61 29.18
N ASN A 53 -2.29 4.48 27.89
CA ASN A 53 -2.30 3.19 27.20
C ASN A 53 -0.89 2.59 27.06
N ILE A 54 0.10 3.40 26.70
CA ILE A 54 1.51 2.99 26.64
C ILE A 54 1.98 2.47 28.00
N ASP A 55 1.65 3.17 29.09
CA ASP A 55 2.07 2.77 30.44
C ASP A 55 1.42 1.45 30.89
N ILE A 56 0.14 1.23 30.55
CA ILE A 56 -0.53 -0.06 30.78
C ILE A 56 0.19 -1.17 30.01
N VAL A 57 0.46 -0.97 28.72
CA VAL A 57 1.09 -1.99 27.86
C VAL A 57 2.53 -2.24 28.28
N ARG A 58 3.30 -1.20 28.62
CA ARG A 58 4.68 -1.30 29.08
C ARG A 58 4.78 -2.13 30.35
N LYS A 59 3.88 -1.94 31.32
CA LYS A 59 3.82 -2.76 32.55
C LYS A 59 3.56 -4.24 32.25
N ARG A 60 2.74 -4.54 31.23
CA ARG A 60 2.42 -5.91 30.82
C ARG A 60 3.56 -6.60 30.07
N LEU A 61 4.20 -5.88 29.15
CA LEU A 61 5.23 -6.44 28.27
C LEU A 61 6.64 -6.43 28.90
N ASN A 62 6.89 -5.55 29.88
CA ASN A 62 8.13 -5.42 30.63
C ASN A 62 9.40 -5.39 29.75
N ARG A 63 9.34 -4.65 28.65
CA ARG A 63 10.46 -4.42 27.72
C ARG A 63 10.38 -3.03 27.09
N PRO A 64 11.49 -2.50 26.56
CA PRO A 64 11.47 -1.28 25.75
C PRO A 64 10.57 -1.45 24.51
N LEU A 65 9.85 -0.40 24.16
CA LEU A 65 9.00 -0.35 22.97
C LEU A 65 9.67 0.46 21.86
N THR A 66 9.58 -0.05 20.63
CA THR A 66 9.88 0.75 19.43
C THR A 66 8.89 1.92 19.30
N LEU A 67 9.18 2.92 18.47
CA LEU A 67 8.26 4.04 18.28
C LEU A 67 6.91 3.58 17.75
N SER A 68 6.94 2.72 16.73
CA SER A 68 5.75 2.15 16.13
C SER A 68 4.93 1.36 17.14
N GLU A 69 5.55 0.60 18.03
CA GLU A 69 4.84 -0.06 19.14
C GLU A 69 4.23 0.92 20.13
N LYS A 70 4.92 1.99 20.51
CA LYS A 70 4.35 3.02 21.39
C LYS A 70 3.06 3.59 20.80
N ILE A 71 3.12 4.04 19.55
CA ILE A 71 1.97 4.64 18.90
C ILE A 71 0.87 3.60 18.65
N VAL A 72 1.19 2.44 18.08
CA VAL A 72 0.19 1.41 17.79
C VAL A 72 -0.47 0.89 19.07
N TYR A 73 0.30 0.53 20.09
CA TYR A 73 -0.26 -0.01 21.34
C TYR A 73 -0.93 1.07 22.19
N GLY A 74 -0.48 2.32 22.07
CA GLY A 74 -1.15 3.48 22.64
C GLY A 74 -2.55 3.74 22.09
N HIS A 75 -2.90 3.16 20.93
CA HIS A 75 -4.24 3.26 20.30
C HIS A 75 -5.08 1.98 20.43
N LEU A 76 -4.71 1.06 21.32
CA LEU A 76 -5.54 -0.12 21.59
C LEU A 76 -6.88 0.28 22.21
N ASP A 77 -7.95 -0.38 21.75
CA ASP A 77 -9.30 -0.27 22.34
C ASP A 77 -9.34 -0.83 23.77
N ASP A 78 -8.57 -1.88 24.03
CA ASP A 78 -8.40 -2.50 25.36
C ASP A 78 -6.91 -2.79 25.63
N PRO A 79 -6.13 -1.81 26.11
CA PRO A 79 -4.70 -1.99 26.36
C PRO A 79 -4.40 -2.96 27.52
N ALA A 80 -5.37 -3.27 28.38
CA ALA A 80 -5.20 -4.17 29.52
C ALA A 80 -5.42 -5.64 29.12
N GLY A 81 -6.43 -5.92 28.30
CA GLY A 81 -6.80 -7.28 27.88
C GLY A 81 -6.24 -7.73 26.53
N GLN A 82 -5.78 -6.81 25.67
CA GLN A 82 -5.30 -7.16 24.33
C GLN A 82 -4.09 -8.10 24.36
N GLU A 83 -4.16 -9.24 23.66
CA GLU A 83 -2.98 -10.05 23.37
C GLU A 83 -2.08 -9.38 22.31
N ILE A 84 -0.79 -9.25 22.63
CA ILE A 84 0.19 -8.56 21.78
C ILE A 84 1.32 -9.54 21.47
N ALA A 85 1.39 -9.97 20.22
CA ALA A 85 2.52 -10.74 19.69
C ALA A 85 2.74 -10.38 18.22
N ARG A 86 3.90 -9.77 17.93
CA ARG A 86 4.31 -9.37 16.58
C ARG A 86 4.18 -10.55 15.61
N GLY A 87 3.68 -10.28 14.41
CA GLY A 87 3.44 -11.25 13.35
C GLY A 87 2.31 -12.26 13.59
N ARG A 88 1.62 -12.22 14.75
CA ARG A 88 0.68 -13.28 15.16
C ARG A 88 -0.71 -12.77 15.54
N THR A 89 -0.84 -11.90 16.54
CA THR A 89 -2.15 -11.49 17.07
C THR A 89 -2.79 -10.41 16.19
N TYR A 90 -4.13 -10.28 16.25
CA TYR A 90 -4.83 -9.12 15.68
C TYR A 90 -5.08 -8.10 16.80
N LEU A 91 -4.60 -6.89 16.59
CA LEU A 91 -4.79 -5.74 17.46
C LEU A 91 -6.12 -5.07 17.12
N ARG A 92 -6.91 -4.74 18.14
CA ARG A 92 -8.13 -3.92 18.00
C ARG A 92 -7.78 -2.48 18.34
N LEU A 93 -7.86 -1.60 17.34
CA LEU A 93 -7.33 -0.25 17.37
C LEU A 93 -8.42 0.81 17.20
N ARG A 94 -8.12 2.01 17.69
CA ARG A 94 -8.94 3.22 17.54
C ARG A 94 -8.14 4.30 16.81
N PRO A 95 -8.14 4.32 15.46
CA PRO A 95 -7.54 5.42 14.71
C PRO A 95 -8.22 6.76 15.04
N ASP A 96 -7.43 7.82 15.11
CA ASP A 96 -7.92 9.17 15.43
C ASP A 96 -8.71 9.80 14.28
N ARG A 97 -8.39 9.41 13.04
CA ARG A 97 -9.04 9.95 11.85
C ARG A 97 -8.97 9.04 10.63
N VAL A 98 -9.85 9.34 9.67
CA VAL A 98 -9.95 8.68 8.36
C VAL A 98 -9.69 9.69 7.25
N ALA A 99 -8.98 9.27 6.20
CA ALA A 99 -8.87 10.04 4.96
C ALA A 99 -9.21 9.17 3.74
N MET A 100 -9.94 9.74 2.79
CA MET A 100 -10.37 9.04 1.59
C MET A 100 -10.06 9.87 0.35
N GLN A 101 -9.72 9.21 -0.75
CA GLN A 101 -9.54 9.85 -2.06
C GLN A 101 -10.70 9.49 -2.99
N ASP A 102 -11.06 10.35 -3.94
CA ASP A 102 -12.30 10.28 -4.72
C ASP A 102 -12.51 8.98 -5.52
N ALA A 103 -11.47 8.25 -5.91
CA ALA A 103 -11.60 6.94 -6.55
C ALA A 103 -11.98 5.80 -5.58
N THR A 104 -11.69 5.91 -4.27
CA THR A 104 -12.10 4.92 -3.26
C THR A 104 -13.20 5.41 -2.33
N ALA A 105 -13.32 6.73 -2.13
CA ALA A 105 -14.34 7.39 -1.33
C ALA A 105 -15.75 7.07 -1.83
N GLN A 106 -15.93 6.92 -3.15
CA GLN A 106 -17.22 6.56 -3.74
C GLN A 106 -17.79 5.28 -3.10
N MET A 107 -17.00 4.20 -3.14
CA MET A 107 -17.43 2.90 -2.64
C MET A 107 -17.47 2.85 -1.11
N ALA A 108 -16.53 3.52 -0.43
CA ALA A 108 -16.56 3.65 1.03
C ALA A 108 -17.83 4.37 1.52
N MET A 109 -18.20 5.49 0.89
CA MET A 109 -19.42 6.22 1.24
C MET A 109 -20.69 5.46 0.90
N LEU A 110 -20.73 4.69 -0.20
CA LEU A 110 -21.87 3.81 -0.52
C LEU A 110 -22.05 2.70 0.54
N GLN A 111 -20.95 2.12 1.03
CA GLN A 111 -20.98 1.17 2.14
C GLN A 111 -21.41 1.86 3.46
N PHE A 112 -20.92 3.07 3.74
CA PHE A 112 -21.34 3.84 4.91
C PHE A 112 -22.83 4.22 4.86
N ILE A 113 -23.34 4.69 3.71
CA ILE A 113 -24.77 4.92 3.48
C ILE A 113 -25.56 3.65 3.79
N SER A 114 -25.07 2.51 3.32
CA SER A 114 -25.71 1.21 3.54
C SER A 114 -25.75 0.80 5.01
N SER A 115 -24.83 1.28 5.86
CA SER A 115 -24.86 1.05 7.31
C SER A 115 -26.02 1.75 8.03
N GLY A 116 -26.64 2.76 7.42
CA GLY A 116 -27.72 3.54 8.02
C GLY A 116 -27.30 4.49 9.15
N LEU A 117 -25.99 4.60 9.46
CA LEU A 117 -25.50 5.51 10.50
C LEU A 117 -25.69 6.99 10.09
N PRO A 118 -26.02 7.88 11.05
CA PRO A 118 -26.37 9.26 10.73
C PRO A 118 -25.16 10.17 10.46
N LYS A 119 -23.99 9.85 11.04
CA LYS A 119 -22.76 10.65 10.98
C LYS A 119 -21.54 9.78 11.28
N VAL A 120 -20.37 10.16 10.76
CA VAL A 120 -19.09 9.52 11.09
C VAL A 120 -18.68 9.76 12.55
N ALA A 121 -18.01 8.78 13.16
CA ALA A 121 -17.60 8.77 14.57
C ALA A 121 -16.28 9.52 14.83
N VAL A 122 -15.40 9.60 13.83
CA VAL A 122 -14.10 10.29 13.92
C VAL A 122 -13.94 11.32 12.80
N PRO A 123 -13.09 12.35 12.96
CA PRO A 123 -12.73 13.25 11.88
C PRO A 123 -12.39 12.50 10.59
N SER A 124 -13.06 12.87 9.51
CA SER A 124 -12.96 12.19 8.22
C SER A 124 -12.88 13.21 7.10
N THR A 125 -12.05 12.94 6.08
CA THR A 125 -11.92 13.82 4.90
C THR A 125 -11.99 13.06 3.58
N ILE A 126 -12.54 13.70 2.55
CA ILE A 126 -12.51 13.25 1.15
C ILE A 126 -11.63 14.22 0.35
N HIS A 127 -10.77 13.69 -0.52
CA HIS A 127 -9.85 14.42 -1.38
C HIS A 127 -10.10 14.09 -2.86
N CYS A 128 -10.33 15.10 -3.70
CA CYS A 128 -10.66 14.92 -5.12
C CYS A 128 -9.42 15.08 -6.02
N ASP A 129 -8.66 14.01 -6.21
CA ASP A 129 -7.34 14.01 -6.85
C ASP A 129 -7.11 12.89 -7.88
N HIS A 130 -7.94 11.84 -7.94
CA HIS A 130 -7.74 10.70 -8.86
C HIS A 130 -8.54 10.81 -10.16
N LEU A 131 -9.48 11.74 -10.28
CA LEU A 131 -10.36 11.86 -11.45
C LEU A 131 -10.01 13.02 -12.41
N ILE A 132 -8.84 13.63 -12.23
CA ILE A 132 -8.34 14.72 -13.09
C ILE A 132 -7.31 14.15 -14.08
N GLU A 133 -7.71 14.05 -15.36
CA GLU A 133 -6.89 13.57 -16.46
C GLU A 133 -5.91 14.66 -16.94
N ALA A 134 -4.62 14.34 -16.99
CA ALA A 134 -3.62 15.21 -17.60
C ALA A 134 -3.73 15.14 -19.13
N GLN A 135 -3.83 16.29 -19.80
CA GLN A 135 -3.93 16.38 -21.25
C GLN A 135 -3.22 17.63 -21.81
N ILE A 136 -3.59 18.82 -21.34
CA ILE A 136 -3.12 20.10 -21.90
C ILE A 136 -2.30 20.89 -20.86
N GLY A 137 -2.76 20.92 -19.62
CA GLY A 137 -2.20 21.78 -18.57
C GLY A 137 -3.20 22.05 -17.47
N GLY A 138 -2.71 22.46 -16.28
CA GLY A 138 -3.48 22.35 -15.04
C GLY A 138 -4.85 23.05 -15.00
N VAL A 139 -4.99 24.22 -15.60
CA VAL A 139 -6.26 24.97 -15.57
C VAL A 139 -7.33 24.31 -16.45
N GLN A 140 -6.96 23.97 -17.68
CA GLN A 140 -7.86 23.37 -18.66
C GLN A 140 -8.26 21.95 -18.26
N ASP A 141 -7.29 21.16 -17.79
CA ASP A 141 -7.51 19.78 -17.33
C ASP A 141 -8.43 19.75 -16.12
N LEU A 142 -8.26 20.68 -15.16
CA LEU A 142 -9.14 20.80 -13.99
C LEU A 142 -10.56 21.20 -14.38
N GLN A 143 -10.73 22.13 -15.31
CA GLN A 143 -12.05 22.55 -15.77
C GLN A 143 -12.79 21.39 -16.44
N LYS A 144 -12.12 20.68 -17.36
CA LYS A 144 -12.65 19.47 -18.00
C LYS A 144 -13.04 18.40 -16.96
N ALA A 145 -12.19 18.19 -15.96
CA ALA A 145 -12.47 17.20 -14.91
C ALA A 145 -13.71 17.56 -14.08
N LYS A 146 -13.93 18.84 -13.75
CA LYS A 146 -15.14 19.29 -13.06
C LYS A 146 -16.40 19.01 -13.87
N GLU A 147 -16.37 19.24 -15.18
CA GLU A 147 -17.49 18.96 -16.08
C GLU A 147 -17.76 17.45 -16.22
N VAL A 148 -16.72 16.67 -16.53
CA VAL A 148 -16.83 15.22 -16.78
C VAL A 148 -17.20 14.42 -15.54
N ASN A 149 -16.80 14.89 -14.35
CA ASN A 149 -17.02 14.18 -13.09
C ASN A 149 -17.99 14.89 -12.15
N GLN A 150 -18.78 15.86 -12.65
CA GLN A 150 -19.71 16.65 -11.85
C GLN A 150 -20.64 15.76 -11.00
N GLU A 151 -21.16 14.68 -11.55
CA GLU A 151 -22.03 13.73 -10.84
C GLU A 151 -21.33 13.14 -9.60
N VAL A 152 -20.10 12.64 -9.77
CA VAL A 152 -19.32 12.02 -8.70
C VAL A 152 -18.91 13.05 -7.64
N TYR A 153 -18.47 14.23 -8.07
CA TYR A 153 -18.10 15.30 -7.13
C TYR A 153 -19.31 15.82 -6.35
N SER A 154 -20.48 15.96 -6.98
CA SER A 154 -21.72 16.32 -6.30
C SER A 154 -22.14 15.25 -5.28
N PHE A 155 -22.01 13.96 -5.62
CA PHE A 155 -22.27 12.86 -4.68
C PHE A 155 -21.35 12.94 -3.47
N LEU A 156 -20.03 13.04 -3.67
CA LEU A 156 -19.06 13.08 -2.57
C LEU A 156 -19.22 14.33 -1.70
N ALA A 157 -19.46 15.50 -2.31
CA ALA A 157 -19.67 16.74 -1.56
C ALA A 157 -20.95 16.71 -0.72
N SER A 158 -22.07 16.22 -1.29
CA SER A 158 -23.34 16.10 -0.56
C SER A 158 -23.29 15.00 0.51
N ALA A 159 -22.62 13.88 0.23
CA ALA A 159 -22.37 12.84 1.22
C ALA A 159 -21.50 13.34 2.37
N GLY A 160 -20.44 14.09 2.07
CA GLY A 160 -19.61 14.69 3.11
C GLY A 160 -20.38 15.69 3.97
N ALA A 161 -21.18 16.55 3.35
CA ALA A 161 -22.04 17.47 4.08
C ALA A 161 -23.07 16.74 4.97
N LYS A 162 -23.73 15.69 4.47
CA LYS A 162 -24.72 14.93 5.23
C LYS A 162 -24.10 14.19 6.43
N TYR A 163 -22.99 13.49 6.21
CA TYR A 163 -22.42 12.56 7.18
C TYR A 163 -21.28 13.15 8.03
N GLY A 164 -20.98 14.44 7.88
CA GLY A 164 -19.97 15.12 8.70
C GLY A 164 -18.53 14.88 8.26
N VAL A 165 -18.30 14.69 6.96
CA VAL A 165 -16.96 14.46 6.37
C VAL A 165 -16.50 15.74 5.67
N GLY A 166 -15.28 16.18 5.97
CA GLY A 166 -14.64 17.30 5.29
C GLY A 166 -14.40 17.02 3.81
N PHE A 167 -14.60 18.00 2.94
CA PHE A 167 -14.49 17.80 1.50
C PHE A 167 -13.49 18.75 0.86
N TRP A 168 -12.37 18.20 0.36
CA TRP A 168 -11.40 18.92 -0.44
C TRP A 168 -11.79 18.84 -1.92
N LYS A 169 -12.10 20.00 -2.49
CA LYS A 169 -12.60 20.14 -3.86
C LYS A 169 -11.55 19.72 -4.90
N PRO A 170 -11.97 19.38 -6.14
CA PRO A 170 -11.05 19.11 -7.23
C PRO A 170 -10.06 20.26 -7.44
N GLY A 171 -8.76 19.93 -7.53
CA GLY A 171 -7.67 20.90 -7.67
C GLY A 171 -7.04 21.38 -6.35
N SER A 172 -7.58 20.97 -5.21
CA SER A 172 -7.00 21.22 -3.88
C SER A 172 -5.59 20.65 -3.71
N GLY A 173 -5.37 19.44 -4.23
CA GLY A 173 -4.14 18.71 -4.01
C GLY A 173 -4.35 17.21 -3.82
N ILE A 174 -3.24 16.51 -3.89
CA ILE A 174 -3.16 15.07 -3.66
C ILE A 174 -3.30 14.78 -2.17
N ILE A 175 -4.11 13.78 -1.84
CA ILE A 175 -4.50 13.39 -0.48
C ILE A 175 -3.34 13.43 0.53
N HIS A 176 -2.20 12.83 0.20
CA HIS A 176 -1.07 12.68 1.13
C HIS A 176 -0.33 13.98 1.41
N GLN A 177 -0.25 14.86 0.41
CA GLN A 177 0.35 16.19 0.57
C GLN A 177 -0.54 17.04 1.48
N ILE A 178 -1.85 17.05 1.21
CA ILE A 178 -2.83 17.76 2.06
C ILE A 178 -2.80 17.20 3.49
N ILE A 179 -2.69 15.88 3.66
CA ILE A 179 -2.55 15.24 4.98
C ILE A 179 -1.29 15.74 5.69
N LEU A 180 -0.14 15.72 5.04
CA LEU A 180 1.11 16.16 5.67
C LEU A 180 1.03 17.64 6.09
N GLU A 181 0.47 18.49 5.24
CA GLU A 181 0.32 19.93 5.45
C GLU A 181 -0.68 20.29 6.57
N ASN A 182 -1.71 19.47 6.79
CA ASN A 182 -2.87 19.87 7.60
C ASN A 182 -3.27 18.90 8.72
N TYR A 183 -3.03 17.59 8.58
CA TYR A 183 -3.72 16.56 9.37
C TYR A 183 -2.80 15.56 10.08
N ALA A 184 -1.61 15.31 9.54
CA ALA A 184 -0.60 14.51 10.21
C ALA A 184 0.00 15.30 11.39
N TYR A 185 0.37 14.60 12.45
CA TYR A 185 1.16 15.13 13.57
C TYR A 185 1.82 13.96 14.32
N PRO A 186 2.86 14.20 15.13
CA PRO A 186 3.53 13.12 15.85
C PRO A 186 2.54 12.29 16.69
N GLY A 187 2.62 10.97 16.61
CA GLY A 187 1.78 10.08 17.42
C GLY A 187 0.34 9.91 16.98
N VAL A 188 -0.16 10.61 15.94
CA VAL A 188 -1.50 10.31 15.39
C VAL A 188 -1.55 8.92 14.78
N MET A 189 -2.65 8.20 14.97
CA MET A 189 -2.99 7.03 14.17
C MET A 189 -4.03 7.41 13.11
N LEU A 190 -3.63 7.35 11.84
CA LEU A 190 -4.48 7.69 10.69
C LEU A 190 -4.64 6.47 9.79
N ILE A 191 -5.86 6.17 9.36
CA ILE A 191 -6.10 5.23 8.26
C ILE A 191 -6.56 5.98 7.01
N GLY A 192 -6.10 5.54 5.85
CA GLY A 192 -6.44 6.16 4.57
C GLY A 192 -6.83 5.13 3.53
N THR A 193 -7.83 5.41 2.69
CA THR A 193 -8.25 4.49 1.61
C THR A 193 -7.32 4.57 0.38
N ASP A 194 -6.01 4.56 0.64
CA ASP A 194 -4.94 4.66 -0.34
C ASP A 194 -3.66 3.95 0.16
N SER A 195 -2.87 3.35 -0.74
CA SER A 195 -1.66 2.62 -0.34
C SER A 195 -0.53 3.52 0.17
N HIS A 196 -0.47 4.78 -0.29
CA HIS A 196 0.62 5.70 0.01
C HIS A 196 0.35 6.58 1.23
N THR A 197 -0.71 6.29 1.99
CA THR A 197 -1.00 6.87 3.31
C THR A 197 0.20 6.86 4.27
N PRO A 198 1.13 5.87 4.26
CA PRO A 198 2.39 5.93 5.02
C PRO A 198 3.21 7.21 4.88
N ASN A 199 2.99 8.03 3.84
CA ASN A 199 3.58 9.36 3.70
C ASN A 199 3.57 10.21 4.99
N GLY A 200 2.46 10.16 5.76
CA GLY A 200 2.35 10.91 7.01
C GLY A 200 3.34 10.50 8.10
N GLY A 201 3.96 9.32 8.01
CA GLY A 201 5.02 8.89 8.93
C GLY A 201 6.28 9.73 8.88
N GLY A 202 6.45 10.55 7.84
CA GLY A 202 7.47 11.61 7.81
C GLY A 202 7.26 12.74 8.83
N LEU A 203 6.08 12.78 9.46
CA LEU A 203 5.73 13.68 10.56
C LEU A 203 5.43 12.92 11.86
N GLY A 204 6.07 11.75 12.05
CA GLY A 204 5.99 10.97 13.29
C GLY A 204 4.66 10.26 13.52
N SER A 205 3.83 10.15 12.48
CA SER A 205 2.50 9.55 12.53
C SER A 205 2.51 8.06 12.17
N ILE A 206 1.60 7.26 12.73
CA ILE A 206 1.28 5.93 12.20
C ILE A 206 0.13 6.06 11.21
N CYS A 207 0.48 6.14 9.93
CA CYS A 207 -0.48 6.31 8.84
C CYS A 207 -0.56 5.04 8.00
N ILE A 208 -1.69 4.33 7.98
CA ILE A 208 -1.81 3.01 7.35
C ILE A 208 -2.84 3.03 6.22
N GLY A 209 -2.45 2.51 5.05
CA GLY A 209 -3.35 2.33 3.91
C GLY A 209 -4.33 1.16 4.12
N VAL A 210 -5.60 1.35 3.79
CA VAL A 210 -6.66 0.34 3.98
C VAL A 210 -7.66 0.34 2.80
N GLY A 211 -8.54 -0.67 2.75
CA GLY A 211 -9.71 -0.65 1.86
C GLY A 211 -10.84 0.22 2.41
N GLY A 212 -11.86 0.49 1.59
CA GLY A 212 -13.00 1.31 2.01
C GLY A 212 -13.80 0.70 3.17
N ALA A 213 -14.00 -0.62 3.19
CA ALA A 213 -14.68 -1.30 4.29
C ALA A 213 -14.00 -1.10 5.68
N ASP A 214 -12.67 -1.06 5.74
CA ASP A 214 -11.94 -0.77 7.00
C ASP A 214 -12.14 0.70 7.42
N ALA A 215 -12.15 1.63 6.46
CA ALA A 215 -12.48 3.02 6.74
C ALA A 215 -13.92 3.16 7.28
N VAL A 216 -14.86 2.38 6.75
CA VAL A 216 -16.25 2.34 7.24
C VAL A 216 -16.34 1.85 8.67
N ASP A 217 -15.56 0.83 9.09
CA ASP A 217 -15.53 0.41 10.50
C ASP A 217 -15.20 1.58 11.44
N VAL A 218 -14.11 2.31 11.15
CA VAL A 218 -13.66 3.41 11.99
C VAL A 218 -14.64 4.58 11.94
N MET A 219 -15.14 4.92 10.75
CA MET A 219 -16.22 5.91 10.60
C MET A 219 -17.50 5.50 11.33
N ALA A 220 -17.75 4.20 11.50
CA ALA A 220 -18.89 3.66 12.23
C ALA A 220 -18.64 3.53 13.75
N GLY A 221 -17.44 3.85 14.24
CA GLY A 221 -17.07 3.69 15.64
C GLY A 221 -16.83 2.23 16.06
N ILE A 222 -16.48 1.36 15.12
CA ILE A 222 -16.11 -0.05 15.36
C ILE A 222 -14.57 -0.13 15.46
N PRO A 223 -14.00 -0.90 16.41
CA PRO A 223 -12.56 -1.12 16.46
C PRO A 223 -12.02 -1.68 15.14
N TRP A 224 -10.93 -1.10 14.65
CA TRP A 224 -10.25 -1.58 13.45
C TRP A 224 -9.26 -2.68 13.81
N GLU A 225 -9.25 -3.77 13.05
CA GLU A 225 -8.32 -4.88 13.27
C GLU A 225 -7.06 -4.76 12.41
N LEU A 226 -5.90 -4.85 13.05
CA LEU A 226 -4.60 -4.90 12.38
C LEU A 226 -3.79 -6.09 12.91
N LYS A 227 -3.29 -6.94 12.01
CA LYS A 227 -2.31 -7.96 12.40
C LYS A 227 -1.09 -7.27 13.01
N CYS A 228 -0.73 -7.64 14.24
CA CYS A 228 0.34 -7.03 15.02
C CYS A 228 1.63 -7.02 14.19
N PRO A 229 2.17 -5.85 13.79
CA PRO A 229 3.29 -5.81 12.87
C PRO A 229 4.60 -6.29 13.52
N ASN A 230 5.48 -6.88 12.71
CA ASN A 230 6.91 -6.89 13.02
C ASN A 230 7.48 -5.47 12.83
N VAL A 231 8.71 -5.21 13.27
CA VAL A 231 9.39 -3.92 13.09
C VAL A 231 10.75 -4.11 12.44
N ILE A 232 10.96 -3.48 11.28
CA ILE A 232 12.24 -3.42 10.58
C ILE A 232 12.89 -2.08 10.92
N GLY A 233 14.04 -2.10 11.60
CA GLY A 233 14.81 -0.92 11.91
C GLY A 233 15.75 -0.54 10.77
N VAL A 234 15.58 0.63 10.16
CA VAL A 234 16.55 1.17 9.19
C VAL A 234 17.39 2.24 9.88
N LYS A 235 18.64 1.89 10.20
CA LYS A 235 19.60 2.78 10.84
C LYS A 235 20.26 3.66 9.79
N LEU A 236 20.04 4.97 9.89
CA LEU A 236 20.65 5.98 9.04
C LEU A 236 21.87 6.59 9.74
N THR A 237 23.00 6.62 9.04
CA THR A 237 24.25 7.25 9.51
C THR A 237 24.78 8.24 8.47
N GLY A 238 25.70 9.12 8.86
CA GLY A 238 26.19 10.18 7.97
C GLY A 238 25.11 11.21 7.62
N SER A 239 25.27 11.88 6.48
CA SER A 239 24.35 12.88 5.95
C SER A 239 24.29 12.86 4.42
N LEU A 240 23.12 13.14 3.87
CA LEU A 240 22.92 13.28 2.42
C LEU A 240 23.78 14.43 1.86
N SER A 241 24.31 14.28 0.64
CA SER A 241 25.15 15.30 0.02
C SER A 241 25.06 15.30 -1.50
N GLY A 242 25.29 16.48 -2.11
CA GLY A 242 25.33 16.63 -3.55
C GLY A 242 24.01 16.31 -4.26
N TRP A 243 24.06 15.36 -5.19
CA TRP A 243 22.90 14.91 -5.98
C TRP A 243 22.01 13.92 -5.23
N THR A 244 22.52 13.28 -4.18
CA THR A 244 21.77 12.31 -3.40
C THR A 244 20.65 13.01 -2.64
N SER A 245 19.44 12.45 -2.68
CA SER A 245 18.24 13.00 -2.06
C SER A 245 17.55 11.98 -1.16
N PRO A 246 16.55 12.39 -0.36
CA PRO A 246 15.78 11.47 0.47
C PRO A 246 15.17 10.31 -0.33
N LYS A 247 14.84 10.53 -1.61
CA LYS A 247 14.30 9.51 -2.50
C LYS A 247 15.26 8.33 -2.69
N ASP A 248 16.57 8.58 -2.73
CA ASP A 248 17.57 7.54 -2.93
C ASP A 248 17.63 6.56 -1.76
N VAL A 249 17.30 7.02 -0.55
CA VAL A 249 17.26 6.15 0.65
C VAL A 249 16.22 5.06 0.46
N ILE A 250 14.99 5.42 0.08
CA ILE A 250 13.92 4.44 -0.12
C ILE A 250 14.09 3.63 -1.40
N LEU A 251 14.68 4.19 -2.47
CA LEU A 251 15.04 3.40 -3.65
C LEU A 251 16.07 2.31 -3.32
N LYS A 252 17.06 2.63 -2.47
CA LYS A 252 18.04 1.67 -1.98
C LYS A 252 17.43 0.63 -1.05
N VAL A 253 16.60 1.04 -0.11
CA VAL A 253 15.88 0.13 0.80
C VAL A 253 14.96 -0.80 0.02
N ALA A 254 14.27 -0.31 -1.02
CA ALA A 254 13.46 -1.13 -1.90
C ALA A 254 14.30 -2.18 -2.65
N GLY A 255 15.50 -1.81 -3.13
CA GLY A 255 16.44 -2.77 -3.72
C GLY A 255 16.94 -3.84 -2.74
N ILE A 256 17.08 -3.49 -1.45
CA ILE A 256 17.52 -4.44 -0.41
C ILE A 256 16.38 -5.39 0.00
N LEU A 257 15.19 -4.85 0.25
CA LEU A 257 14.06 -5.61 0.78
C LEU A 257 13.21 -6.29 -0.30
N THR A 258 13.28 -5.84 -1.55
CA THR A 258 12.37 -6.22 -2.65
C THR A 258 10.92 -5.84 -2.38
N VAL A 259 10.03 -6.03 -3.35
CA VAL A 259 8.58 -5.78 -3.18
C VAL A 259 7.87 -6.65 -2.12
N LYS A 260 8.58 -7.64 -1.55
CA LYS A 260 8.02 -8.59 -0.56
C LYS A 260 8.56 -8.38 0.86
N GLY A 261 9.74 -7.79 1.02
CA GLY A 261 10.50 -7.83 2.28
C GLY A 261 9.89 -7.03 3.43
N GLY A 262 9.02 -6.07 3.16
CA GLY A 262 8.30 -5.30 4.18
C GLY A 262 6.98 -5.93 4.65
N THR A 263 6.51 -7.01 4.01
CA THR A 263 5.17 -7.56 4.23
C THR A 263 4.93 -7.90 5.71
N GLY A 264 3.91 -7.29 6.31
CA GLY A 264 3.53 -7.53 7.70
C GLY A 264 4.43 -6.85 8.73
N ALA A 265 5.32 -5.95 8.32
CA ALA A 265 6.16 -5.15 9.21
C ALA A 265 5.89 -3.64 9.07
N ILE A 266 6.25 -2.87 10.10
CA ILE A 266 6.44 -1.42 10.01
C ILE A 266 7.93 -1.16 9.85
N VAL A 267 8.30 -0.26 8.93
CA VAL A 267 9.68 0.20 8.79
C VAL A 267 9.89 1.42 9.68
N GLU A 268 10.83 1.33 10.62
CA GLU A 268 11.13 2.38 11.58
C GLU A 268 12.55 2.91 11.35
N TYR A 269 12.65 4.18 10.98
CA TYR A 269 13.92 4.82 10.71
C TYR A 269 14.52 5.39 12.00
N HIS A 270 15.81 5.15 12.23
CA HIS A 270 16.50 5.60 13.44
C HIS A 270 17.99 5.89 13.15
N GLY A 271 18.74 6.35 14.16
CA GLY A 271 20.16 6.67 14.02
C GLY A 271 20.44 8.13 13.68
N PRO A 272 21.70 8.56 13.76
CA PRO A 272 22.09 9.98 13.69
C PRO A 272 21.78 10.64 12.35
N GLY A 273 21.72 9.87 11.26
CA GLY A 273 21.41 10.39 9.92
C GLY A 273 19.97 10.89 9.77
N VAL A 274 19.05 10.52 10.66
CA VAL A 274 17.65 10.96 10.62
C VAL A 274 17.53 12.49 10.67
N ASP A 275 18.29 13.15 11.54
CA ASP A 275 18.25 14.61 11.70
C ASP A 275 18.79 15.38 10.49
N SER A 276 19.44 14.69 9.52
CA SER A 276 19.90 15.29 8.27
C SER A 276 18.82 15.38 7.20
N ILE A 277 17.65 14.76 7.41
CA ILE A 277 16.58 14.64 6.42
C ILE A 277 15.43 15.60 6.79
N SER A 278 14.99 16.41 5.83
CA SER A 278 13.83 17.29 5.98
C SER A 278 12.55 16.54 6.31
N CYS A 279 11.55 17.22 6.87
CA CYS A 279 10.25 16.58 7.13
C CYS A 279 9.60 16.00 5.87
N THR A 280 9.64 16.73 4.76
CA THR A 280 9.11 16.30 3.46
C THR A 280 9.96 15.19 2.83
N GLY A 281 11.28 15.18 3.06
CA GLY A 281 12.15 14.08 2.70
C GLY A 281 11.85 12.79 3.49
N MET A 282 11.59 12.90 4.79
CA MET A 282 11.13 11.77 5.60
C MET A 282 9.78 11.24 5.10
N ALA A 283 8.87 12.13 4.67
CA ALA A 283 7.60 11.74 4.06
C ALA A 283 7.79 11.00 2.73
N THR A 284 8.71 11.45 1.87
CA THR A 284 9.12 10.76 0.64
C THR A 284 9.53 9.31 0.91
N ILE A 285 10.38 9.12 1.93
CA ILE A 285 10.89 7.81 2.32
C ILE A 285 9.76 6.91 2.83
N CYS A 286 8.90 7.43 3.70
CA CYS A 286 7.79 6.65 4.23
C CYS A 286 6.73 6.31 3.16
N ASN A 287 6.46 7.23 2.24
CA ASN A 287 5.51 7.08 1.13
C ASN A 287 5.83 5.81 0.32
N MET A 288 7.06 5.71 -0.18
CA MET A 288 7.49 4.61 -1.04
C MET A 288 7.83 3.33 -0.25
N GLY A 289 7.74 3.35 1.09
CA GLY A 289 7.68 2.14 1.91
C GLY A 289 6.48 1.25 1.57
N ALA A 290 5.44 1.78 0.92
CA ALA A 290 4.33 0.98 0.41
C ALA A 290 4.77 -0.03 -0.66
N GLU A 291 5.78 0.29 -1.47
CA GLU A 291 6.26 -0.53 -2.59
C GLU A 291 7.01 -1.79 -2.16
N ILE A 292 7.48 -1.86 -0.91
CA ILE A 292 8.07 -3.06 -0.31
C ILE A 292 7.06 -3.92 0.46
N GLY A 293 5.77 -3.54 0.44
CA GLY A 293 4.70 -4.24 1.14
C GLY A 293 4.58 -3.91 2.63
N ALA A 294 5.29 -2.89 3.12
CA ALA A 294 5.23 -2.49 4.53
C ALA A 294 3.81 -2.08 4.94
N THR A 295 3.42 -2.41 6.18
CA THR A 295 2.16 -1.95 6.78
C THR A 295 2.12 -0.42 6.83
N THR A 296 3.22 0.19 7.27
CA THR A 296 3.53 1.62 7.15
C THR A 296 5.04 1.84 7.40
N SER A 297 5.48 3.09 7.39
CA SER A 297 6.83 3.53 7.71
C SER A 297 6.77 4.76 8.59
N VAL A 298 7.71 4.94 9.52
CA VAL A 298 7.70 6.05 10.48
C VAL A 298 9.10 6.54 10.85
N PHE A 299 9.23 7.85 11.05
CA PHE A 299 10.39 8.50 11.65
C PHE A 299 10.06 9.01 13.06
N PRO A 300 11.04 9.05 14.00
CA PRO A 300 10.85 9.64 15.33
C PRO A 300 10.70 11.15 15.27
N TYR A 301 9.91 11.69 16.20
CA TYR A 301 9.73 13.13 16.33
C TYR A 301 11.07 13.84 16.55
N ASN A 302 11.36 14.83 15.71
CA ASN A 302 12.59 15.59 15.74
C ASN A 302 12.39 17.07 15.38
N HIS A 303 13.48 17.83 15.40
CA HIS A 303 13.44 19.27 15.15
C HIS A 303 12.99 19.65 13.72
N ARG A 304 13.22 18.80 12.72
CA ARG A 304 12.77 19.04 11.32
C ARG A 304 11.25 18.99 11.22
N MET A 305 10.61 18.03 11.91
CA MET A 305 9.15 17.96 12.02
C MET A 305 8.57 19.17 12.73
N ARG A 306 9.23 19.64 13.80
CA ARG A 306 8.85 20.88 14.49
C ARG A 306 8.87 22.09 13.56
N THR A 307 9.97 22.32 12.86
CA THR A 307 10.11 23.44 11.92
C THR A 307 9.03 23.41 10.84
N TYR A 308 8.71 22.22 10.31
CA TYR A 308 7.64 22.04 9.33
C TYR A 308 6.25 22.35 9.91
N MET A 309 5.93 21.89 11.12
CA MET A 309 4.66 22.23 11.80
C MET A 309 4.53 23.73 12.05
N GLU A 310 5.59 24.39 12.53
CA GLU A 310 5.60 25.85 12.72
C GLU A 310 5.33 26.58 11.39
N LYS A 311 6.00 26.18 10.30
CA LYS A 311 5.84 26.77 8.97
C LYS A 311 4.47 26.52 8.33
N THR A 312 3.77 25.47 8.75
CA THR A 312 2.42 25.12 8.29
C THR A 312 1.32 25.62 9.26
N GLY A 313 1.67 26.50 10.20
CA GLY A 313 0.70 27.14 11.10
C GLY A 313 0.21 26.25 12.25
N ARG A 314 0.99 25.22 12.62
CA ARG A 314 0.66 24.22 13.66
C ARG A 314 1.65 24.28 14.84
N GLY A 315 2.16 25.47 15.17
CA GLY A 315 3.13 25.68 16.24
C GLY A 315 2.66 25.17 17.61
N GLU A 316 1.36 25.26 17.93
CA GLU A 316 0.81 24.73 19.19
C GLU A 316 0.94 23.20 19.30
N ILE A 317 0.76 22.46 18.19
CA ILE A 317 0.97 21.01 18.16
C ILE A 317 2.46 20.70 18.35
N ALA A 318 3.36 21.50 17.78
CA ALA A 318 4.80 21.32 17.98
C ALA A 318 5.22 21.54 19.45
N VAL A 319 4.67 22.56 20.12
CA VAL A 319 4.87 22.78 21.55
C VAL A 319 4.38 21.58 22.37
N LEU A 320 3.14 21.14 22.13
CA LEU A 320 2.58 19.99 22.83
C LEU A 320 3.37 18.69 22.59
N SER A 321 3.92 18.52 21.39
CA SER A 321 4.76 17.36 21.03
C SER A 321 6.12 17.41 21.73
N ASN A 322 6.72 18.60 21.91
CA ASN A 322 7.94 18.74 22.70
C ASN A 322 7.71 18.36 24.18
N GLU A 323 6.57 18.74 24.74
CA GLU A 323 6.20 18.39 26.12
C GLU A 323 5.96 16.88 26.32
N ASN A 324 5.74 16.13 25.25
CA ASN A 324 5.44 14.69 25.26
C ASN A 324 6.42 13.87 24.41
N GLN A 325 7.63 14.39 24.19
CA GLN A 325 8.62 13.80 23.29
C GLN A 325 8.96 12.34 23.64
N ASP A 326 8.89 11.97 24.92
CA ASP A 326 9.15 10.60 25.39
C ASP A 326 8.16 9.55 24.84
N LEU A 327 6.97 9.96 24.42
CA LEU A 327 5.98 9.11 23.73
C LEU A 327 6.29 8.95 22.24
N LEU A 328 7.06 9.88 21.67
CA LEU A 328 7.19 10.14 20.24
C LEU A 328 8.57 9.77 19.66
N VAL A 329 9.39 9.11 20.47
CA VAL A 329 10.69 8.53 20.10
C VAL A 329 10.74 7.07 20.56
N PRO A 330 11.53 6.17 19.94
CA PRO A 330 11.68 4.80 20.43
C PRO A 330 12.27 4.78 21.85
N ASP A 331 11.92 3.79 22.66
CA ASP A 331 12.62 3.55 23.93
C ASP A 331 14.07 3.13 23.67
N SER A 332 14.98 3.57 24.54
CA SER A 332 16.36 3.11 24.51
C SER A 332 16.43 1.58 24.66
N GLY A 333 17.20 0.93 23.78
CA GLY A 333 17.34 -0.53 23.77
C GLY A 333 16.12 -1.29 23.22
N CYS A 334 15.19 -0.64 22.53
CA CYS A 334 14.13 -1.35 21.82
C CYS A 334 14.69 -2.30 20.74
N GLU A 335 13.99 -3.40 20.53
CA GLU A 335 14.41 -4.46 19.61
C GLU A 335 13.63 -4.39 18.29
N TYR A 336 14.39 -4.46 17.19
CA TYR A 336 13.87 -4.61 15.84
C TYR A 336 14.00 -6.07 15.41
N ASP A 337 12.98 -6.59 14.72
CA ASP A 337 12.97 -7.97 14.21
C ASP A 337 14.00 -8.16 13.07
N GLN A 338 14.34 -7.07 12.39
CA GLN A 338 15.40 -6.98 11.38
C GLN A 338 16.02 -5.58 11.44
N VAL A 339 17.33 -5.48 11.21
CA VAL A 339 18.05 -4.21 11.10
C VAL A 339 18.72 -4.10 9.74
N ILE A 340 18.59 -2.94 9.10
CA ILE A 340 19.31 -2.53 7.88
C ILE A 340 20.07 -1.25 8.22
N GLU A 341 21.30 -1.11 7.75
CA GLU A 341 22.09 0.11 7.94
C GLU A 341 22.37 0.77 6.59
N ILE A 342 22.15 2.08 6.52
CA ILE A 342 22.43 2.90 5.33
C ILE A 342 23.33 4.07 5.76
N ASN A 343 24.50 4.17 5.13
CA ASN A 343 25.36 5.34 5.24
C ASN A 343 24.95 6.38 4.18
N LEU A 344 24.32 7.47 4.62
CA LEU A 344 23.83 8.54 3.77
C LEU A 344 24.96 9.29 3.04
N SER A 345 26.17 9.30 3.61
CA SER A 345 27.33 9.98 3.01
C SER A 345 27.96 9.18 1.86
N GLU A 346 27.76 7.87 1.83
CA GLU A 346 28.20 6.99 0.74
C GLU A 346 27.09 6.75 -0.29
N LEU A 347 25.83 6.98 0.09
CA LEU A 347 24.70 6.82 -0.81
C LEU A 347 24.80 7.79 -1.99
N LYS A 348 24.58 7.25 -3.19
CA LYS A 348 24.59 7.96 -4.48
C LYS A 348 23.22 7.93 -5.14
N PRO A 349 22.95 8.82 -6.12
CA PRO A 349 21.68 8.84 -6.83
C PRO A 349 21.29 7.47 -7.40
N HIS A 350 20.03 7.08 -7.21
CA HIS A 350 19.47 5.82 -7.67
C HIS A 350 18.30 6.03 -8.65
N ILE A 351 18.08 5.03 -9.48
CA ILE A 351 16.97 4.94 -10.42
C ILE A 351 16.50 3.50 -10.49
N ASN A 352 15.21 3.26 -10.20
CA ASN A 352 14.66 1.91 -10.14
C ASN A 352 13.70 1.64 -11.32
N GLY A 353 13.73 0.42 -11.87
CA GLY A 353 12.86 0.00 -12.98
C GLY A 353 13.51 -0.94 -13.98
N PRO A 354 12.79 -1.31 -15.08
CA PRO A 354 11.66 -0.55 -15.65
C PRO A 354 10.24 -1.02 -15.31
N PHE A 355 10.06 -2.18 -14.66
CA PHE A 355 8.72 -2.78 -14.43
C PHE A 355 8.42 -3.11 -12.96
N THR A 356 9.35 -2.78 -12.07
CA THR A 356 9.24 -3.02 -10.63
C THR A 356 10.03 -1.96 -9.86
N PRO A 357 9.53 -1.50 -8.71
CA PRO A 357 10.14 -0.41 -7.94
C PRO A 357 11.37 -0.86 -7.14
N ASP A 358 11.67 -2.16 -7.08
CA ASP A 358 12.80 -2.74 -6.36
C ASP A 358 14.00 -3.10 -7.25
N LEU A 359 13.87 -3.00 -8.58
CA LEU A 359 15.00 -3.22 -9.48
C LEU A 359 15.87 -1.96 -9.51
N ALA A 360 16.76 -1.86 -8.52
CA ALA A 360 17.53 -0.66 -8.22
C ALA A 360 18.86 -0.59 -8.96
N HIS A 361 19.16 0.57 -9.53
CA HIS A 361 20.43 0.87 -10.21
C HIS A 361 20.98 2.21 -9.71
N PRO A 362 22.30 2.35 -9.50
CA PRO A 362 22.93 3.66 -9.45
C PRO A 362 22.69 4.41 -10.77
N VAL A 363 22.46 5.72 -10.72
CA VAL A 363 22.28 6.55 -11.94
C VAL A 363 23.51 6.47 -12.86
N SER A 364 24.71 6.28 -12.30
CA SER A 364 25.94 6.10 -13.06
C SER A 364 25.98 4.85 -13.95
N GLU A 365 25.12 3.86 -13.69
CA GLU A 365 25.17 2.56 -14.37
C GLU A 365 24.00 2.37 -15.35
N ILE A 366 22.91 3.13 -15.20
CA ILE A 366 21.63 2.86 -15.89
C ILE A 366 21.73 2.88 -17.42
N GLY A 367 22.58 3.73 -18.00
CA GLY A 367 22.83 3.76 -19.45
C GLY A 367 23.34 2.41 -19.97
N SER A 368 24.43 1.92 -19.37
CA SER A 368 25.03 0.62 -19.75
C SER A 368 24.10 -0.57 -19.50
N VAL A 369 23.32 -0.53 -18.42
CA VAL A 369 22.34 -1.57 -18.10
C VAL A 369 21.18 -1.54 -19.10
N ALA A 370 20.71 -0.36 -19.49
CA ALA A 370 19.67 -0.21 -20.49
C ALA A 370 20.11 -0.75 -21.85
N GLU A 371 21.33 -0.45 -22.30
CA GLU A 371 21.91 -1.02 -23.53
C GLU A 371 21.93 -2.55 -23.48
N LYS A 372 22.49 -3.11 -22.40
CA LYS A 372 22.61 -4.57 -22.22
C LYS A 372 21.26 -5.29 -22.24
N ASN A 373 20.21 -4.68 -21.66
CA ASN A 373 18.88 -5.27 -21.59
C ASN A 373 17.95 -4.83 -22.75
N GLY A 374 18.47 -4.05 -23.70
CA GLY A 374 17.71 -3.52 -24.82
C GLY A 374 16.58 -2.55 -24.42
N TRP A 375 16.71 -1.87 -23.28
CA TRP A 375 15.76 -0.83 -22.86
C TRP A 375 16.01 0.46 -23.66
N PRO A 376 14.96 1.20 -24.08
CA PRO A 376 15.17 2.43 -24.85
C PRO A 376 15.96 3.47 -24.06
N LEU A 377 17.06 3.96 -24.63
CA LEU A 377 17.88 5.01 -23.99
C LEU A 377 17.25 6.40 -24.10
N ASP A 378 16.47 6.65 -25.14
CA ASP A 378 15.81 7.93 -25.39
C ASP A 378 14.69 8.15 -24.36
N VAL A 379 14.82 9.20 -23.56
CA VAL A 379 13.81 9.58 -22.57
C VAL A 379 12.74 10.39 -23.30
N LYS A 380 11.55 9.81 -23.48
CA LYS A 380 10.44 10.51 -24.15
C LYS A 380 9.82 11.58 -23.29
N VAL A 381 9.59 11.26 -22.01
CA VAL A 381 8.92 12.15 -21.06
C VAL A 381 9.59 12.03 -19.68
N GLY A 382 9.96 13.16 -19.10
CA GLY A 382 10.30 13.33 -17.70
C GLY A 382 9.11 13.86 -16.91
N LEU A 383 8.73 13.20 -15.81
CA LEU A 383 7.58 13.59 -15.00
C LEU A 383 7.99 13.81 -13.54
N ILE A 384 7.90 15.04 -13.05
CA ILE A 384 8.16 15.35 -11.63
C ILE A 384 6.88 15.68 -10.87
N GLY A 385 6.92 15.51 -9.55
CA GLY A 385 5.79 15.75 -8.66
C GLY A 385 5.09 14.48 -8.20
N SER A 386 3.76 14.52 -8.17
CA SER A 386 2.90 13.54 -7.47
C SER A 386 3.17 13.48 -5.96
N CYS A 387 2.43 12.68 -5.20
CA CYS A 387 2.50 12.68 -3.74
C CYS A 387 3.87 12.36 -3.14
N THR A 388 4.77 11.70 -3.87
CA THR A 388 6.06 11.25 -3.34
C THR A 388 7.11 12.35 -3.33
N ASN A 389 7.17 13.19 -4.37
CA ASN A 389 8.24 14.19 -4.55
C ASN A 389 7.69 15.50 -5.15
N SER A 390 6.76 16.13 -4.45
CA SER A 390 6.13 17.39 -4.86
C SER A 390 6.15 18.48 -3.80
N SER A 391 7.05 18.41 -2.83
CA SER A 391 7.21 19.44 -1.81
C SER A 391 7.85 20.71 -2.37
N TYR A 392 7.90 21.77 -1.56
CA TYR A 392 8.62 23.00 -1.92
C TYR A 392 10.11 22.72 -2.17
N GLU A 393 10.74 21.91 -1.33
CA GLU A 393 12.13 21.47 -1.47
C GLU A 393 12.37 20.72 -2.79
N ASP A 394 11.51 19.76 -3.13
CA ASP A 394 11.58 19.00 -4.38
C ASP A 394 11.52 19.93 -5.60
N MET A 395 10.57 20.86 -5.60
CA MET A 395 10.38 21.83 -6.68
C MET A 395 11.55 22.81 -6.79
N GLY A 396 12.12 23.24 -5.66
CA GLY A 396 13.30 24.09 -5.60
C GLY A 396 14.53 23.39 -6.20
N ARG A 397 14.78 22.14 -5.83
CA ARG A 397 15.90 21.35 -6.36
C ARG A 397 15.77 21.11 -7.87
N ALA A 398 14.57 20.76 -8.35
CA ALA A 398 14.30 20.63 -9.78
C ALA A 398 14.48 21.97 -10.52
N ALA A 399 13.95 23.07 -9.97
CA ALA A 399 14.11 24.40 -10.55
C ALA A 399 15.57 24.85 -10.59
N SER A 400 16.39 24.48 -9.59
CA SER A 400 17.83 24.76 -9.56
C SER A 400 18.55 24.10 -10.75
N VAL A 401 18.26 22.82 -11.05
CA VAL A 401 18.80 22.14 -12.24
C VAL A 401 18.32 22.80 -13.53
N ALA A 402 17.01 23.08 -13.64
CA ALA A 402 16.43 23.72 -14.82
C ALA A 402 17.04 25.11 -15.07
N LYS A 403 17.29 25.88 -14.01
CA LYS A 403 17.92 27.20 -14.10
C LYS A 403 19.33 27.12 -14.69
N GLN A 404 20.15 26.16 -14.25
CA GLN A 404 21.50 25.98 -14.79
C GLN A 404 21.48 25.72 -16.31
N ALA A 405 20.53 24.94 -16.80
CA ALA A 405 20.35 24.70 -18.22
C ALA A 405 19.90 25.98 -18.97
N LEU A 406 18.94 26.71 -18.41
CA LEU A 406 18.45 27.98 -18.98
C LEU A 406 19.54 29.06 -19.06
N ASP A 407 20.38 29.18 -18.04
CA ASP A 407 21.52 30.12 -18.01
C ASP A 407 22.54 29.82 -19.14
N LYS A 408 22.52 28.59 -19.67
CA LYS A 408 23.31 28.15 -20.82
C LYS A 408 22.50 28.05 -22.12
N GLY A 409 21.28 28.57 -22.14
CA GLY A 409 20.40 28.59 -23.31
C GLY A 409 19.82 27.23 -23.70
N LEU A 410 19.85 26.24 -22.82
CA LEU A 410 19.26 24.93 -23.05
C LEU A 410 17.80 24.85 -22.57
N LYS A 411 17.06 23.95 -23.22
CA LYS A 411 15.71 23.52 -22.84
C LYS A 411 15.68 22.00 -22.72
N SER A 412 14.60 21.47 -22.15
CA SER A 412 14.34 20.04 -22.10
C SER A 412 14.30 19.44 -23.50
N LYS A 413 15.02 18.33 -23.70
CA LYS A 413 14.94 17.56 -24.95
C LYS A 413 13.77 16.56 -24.91
N ALA A 414 13.55 15.94 -23.75
CA ALA A 414 12.35 15.17 -23.48
C ALA A 414 11.17 16.10 -23.23
N GLN A 415 9.94 15.62 -23.42
CA GLN A 415 8.79 16.32 -22.86
C GLN A 415 8.90 16.33 -21.33
N PHE A 416 8.43 17.40 -20.68
CA PHE A 416 8.60 17.57 -19.26
C PHE A 416 7.32 18.06 -18.59
N THR A 417 6.87 17.36 -17.55
CA THR A 417 5.63 17.69 -16.82
C THR A 417 5.87 17.81 -15.33
N ILE A 418 5.17 18.74 -14.68
CA ILE A 418 5.31 19.07 -13.27
C ILE A 418 3.94 19.01 -12.60
N THR A 419 3.80 18.18 -11.56
CA THR A 419 2.58 18.07 -10.75
C THR A 419 2.82 18.60 -9.33
N PRO A 420 2.31 19.78 -8.97
CA PRO A 420 2.32 20.22 -7.58
C PRO A 420 1.47 19.32 -6.69
N GLY A 421 1.91 19.07 -5.46
CA GLY A 421 1.20 18.20 -4.54
C GLY A 421 -0.09 18.81 -3.97
N SER A 422 -0.14 20.14 -3.88
CA SER A 422 -1.30 20.88 -3.37
C SER A 422 -1.40 22.27 -4.00
N GLU A 423 -2.56 22.89 -3.86
CA GLU A 423 -2.79 24.28 -4.21
C GLU A 423 -1.87 25.22 -3.42
N GLN A 424 -1.58 24.89 -2.16
CA GLN A 424 -0.62 25.62 -1.34
C GLN A 424 0.79 25.55 -1.94
N ILE A 425 1.27 24.36 -2.32
CA ILE A 425 2.57 24.24 -3.00
C ILE A 425 2.54 25.01 -4.32
N ARG A 426 1.53 24.78 -5.17
CA ARG A 426 1.41 25.45 -6.48
C ARG A 426 1.48 26.97 -6.35
N ALA A 427 0.67 27.56 -5.46
CA ALA A 427 0.65 29.00 -5.23
C ALA A 427 2.01 29.51 -4.74
N THR A 428 2.63 28.79 -3.80
CA THR A 428 3.93 29.19 -3.22
C THR A 428 5.06 29.13 -4.24
N ILE A 429 5.17 28.06 -5.04
CA ILE A 429 6.22 27.92 -6.06
C ILE A 429 6.01 28.84 -7.27
N GLU A 430 4.76 29.23 -7.55
CA GLU A 430 4.44 30.23 -8.57
C GLU A 430 4.93 31.61 -8.12
N ARG A 431 4.61 31.98 -6.89
CA ARG A 431 5.02 33.23 -6.25
C ARG A 431 6.54 33.36 -6.12
N ASP A 432 7.21 32.29 -5.73
CA ASP A 432 8.67 32.28 -5.49
C ASP A 432 9.48 32.03 -6.79
N GLY A 433 8.80 31.85 -7.94
CA GLY A 433 9.41 31.85 -9.26
C GLY A 433 9.89 30.49 -9.77
N TYR A 434 9.83 29.42 -8.97
CA TYR A 434 10.22 28.06 -9.39
C TYR A 434 9.36 27.56 -10.55
N ALA A 435 8.04 27.78 -10.49
CA ALA A 435 7.14 27.36 -11.56
C ALA A 435 7.48 28.03 -12.90
N LYS A 436 7.89 29.31 -12.87
CA LYS A 436 8.33 30.03 -14.07
C LYS A 436 9.58 29.39 -14.67
N VAL A 437 10.59 29.10 -13.85
CA VAL A 437 11.83 28.44 -14.30
C VAL A 437 11.53 27.08 -14.94
N LEU A 438 10.67 26.28 -14.30
CA LEU A 438 10.26 24.97 -14.82
C LEU A 438 9.46 25.08 -16.14
N ARG A 439 8.64 26.13 -16.31
CA ARG A 439 7.97 26.42 -17.59
C ARG A 439 8.95 26.87 -18.67
N ASP A 440 9.90 27.74 -18.33
CA ASP A 440 10.86 28.32 -19.28
C ASP A 440 11.77 27.24 -19.90
N VAL A 441 12.15 26.20 -19.13
CA VAL A 441 12.92 25.05 -19.64
C VAL A 441 12.08 24.11 -20.52
N GLY A 442 10.78 24.38 -20.69
CA GLY A 442 9.86 23.61 -21.53
C GLY A 442 8.90 22.70 -20.77
N GLY A 443 8.79 22.86 -19.46
CA GLY A 443 7.89 22.08 -18.62
C GLY A 443 6.43 22.54 -18.70
N VAL A 444 5.50 21.59 -18.57
CA VAL A 444 4.06 21.84 -18.43
C VAL A 444 3.64 21.59 -16.99
N VAL A 445 3.11 22.61 -16.32
CA VAL A 445 2.53 22.47 -14.98
C VAL A 445 1.12 21.88 -15.11
N LEU A 446 0.95 20.68 -14.59
CA LEU A 446 -0.31 19.93 -14.52
C LEU A 446 -1.14 20.39 -13.32
N ALA A 447 -2.38 19.89 -13.23
CA ALA A 447 -3.25 20.14 -12.09
C ALA A 447 -2.68 19.50 -10.81
N ASN A 448 -3.07 20.03 -9.65
CA ASN A 448 -2.69 19.48 -8.33
C ASN A 448 -3.46 18.18 -8.05
N ALA A 449 -3.10 17.10 -8.75
CA ALA A 449 -3.84 15.85 -8.83
C ALA A 449 -2.89 14.68 -9.14
N CYS A 450 -3.34 13.43 -8.94
CA CYS A 450 -2.51 12.26 -9.19
C CYS A 450 -2.08 12.14 -10.66
N GLY A 451 -3.00 12.41 -11.60
CA GLY A 451 -2.74 12.45 -13.05
C GLY A 451 -1.96 11.22 -13.58
N PRO A 452 -0.81 11.41 -14.25
CA PRO A 452 -0.02 10.32 -14.83
C PRO A 452 0.46 9.24 -13.85
N CYS A 453 0.51 9.53 -12.54
CA CYS A 453 0.95 8.55 -11.53
C CYS A 453 0.02 7.32 -11.47
N ILE A 454 -1.28 7.53 -11.72
CA ILE A 454 -2.30 6.48 -11.66
C ILE A 454 -2.89 6.11 -13.03
N GLY A 455 -2.32 6.64 -14.12
CA GLY A 455 -2.75 6.40 -15.48
C GLY A 455 -3.84 7.34 -16.01
N GLN A 456 -4.11 8.45 -15.31
CA GLN A 456 -5.02 9.51 -15.77
C GLN A 456 -4.23 10.49 -16.62
N TRP A 457 -3.82 10.00 -17.79
CA TRP A 457 -3.02 10.74 -18.73
C TRP A 457 -3.41 10.38 -20.15
N ASP A 458 -3.88 11.39 -20.88
CA ASP A 458 -4.12 11.30 -22.32
C ASP A 458 -2.79 11.49 -23.07
N ARG A 459 -1.98 10.43 -23.08
CA ARG A 459 -0.64 10.43 -23.69
C ARG A 459 -0.74 10.36 -25.23
N ARG A 460 -0.02 11.26 -25.93
CA ARG A 460 -0.10 11.41 -27.40
C ARG A 460 1.22 11.27 -28.17
N ASP A 461 2.36 11.24 -27.49
CA ASP A 461 3.69 11.22 -28.10
C ASP A 461 4.12 9.87 -28.67
N VAL A 462 3.45 8.77 -28.27
CA VAL A 462 3.75 7.41 -28.72
C VAL A 462 2.49 6.64 -29.08
N LYS A 463 2.61 5.67 -29.99
CA LYS A 463 1.51 4.75 -30.33
C LYS A 463 1.38 3.65 -29.27
N LYS A 464 0.18 3.11 -29.10
CA LYS A 464 -0.03 1.95 -28.23
C LYS A 464 0.84 0.77 -28.68
N GLY A 465 1.56 0.15 -27.76
CA GLY A 465 2.49 -0.95 -28.03
C GLY A 465 3.89 -0.51 -28.46
N GLU A 466 4.13 0.79 -28.65
CA GLU A 466 5.47 1.31 -28.94
C GLU A 466 6.39 1.18 -27.73
N LYS A 467 7.60 0.67 -27.94
CA LYS A 467 8.61 0.55 -26.89
C LYS A 467 9.31 1.89 -26.69
N ASN A 468 9.20 2.44 -25.48
CA ASN A 468 9.75 3.75 -25.14
C ASN A 468 10.14 3.81 -23.65
N THR A 469 10.86 4.87 -23.26
CA THR A 469 11.25 5.12 -21.87
C THR A 469 10.62 6.40 -21.34
N ILE A 470 10.15 6.35 -20.10
CA ILE A 470 9.80 7.51 -19.29
C ILE A 470 10.54 7.47 -17.95
N VAL A 471 10.88 8.63 -17.42
CA VAL A 471 11.54 8.74 -16.10
C VAL A 471 10.67 9.65 -15.23
N THR A 472 10.35 9.18 -14.02
CA THR A 472 9.38 9.85 -13.14
C THR A 472 9.92 10.01 -11.73
N SER A 473 9.46 11.02 -11.00
CA SER A 473 9.72 11.14 -9.56
C SER A 473 8.64 10.48 -8.70
N PHE A 474 7.85 9.58 -9.29
CA PHE A 474 6.79 8.85 -8.60
C PHE A 474 7.37 7.68 -7.78
N ASN A 475 6.53 6.73 -7.38
CA ASN A 475 6.90 5.57 -6.58
C ASN A 475 6.77 4.25 -7.36
N ARG A 476 5.79 4.15 -8.27
CA ARG A 476 5.40 2.88 -8.91
C ARG A 476 5.54 2.93 -10.42
N ASN A 477 6.14 1.89 -10.97
CA ASN A 477 6.45 1.71 -12.39
C ASN A 477 6.04 0.32 -12.91
N PHE A 478 4.97 -0.27 -12.37
CA PHE A 478 4.43 -1.51 -12.93
C PHE A 478 4.03 -1.34 -14.40
N THR A 479 4.08 -2.44 -15.15
CA THR A 479 3.70 -2.50 -16.56
C THR A 479 2.38 -1.78 -16.81
N ALA A 480 2.35 -0.90 -17.81
CA ALA A 480 1.17 -0.16 -18.25
C ALA A 480 0.55 0.78 -17.18
N ARG A 481 1.22 1.07 -16.06
CA ARG A 481 0.63 1.90 -14.99
C ARG A 481 0.35 3.34 -15.42
N ASN A 482 1.31 4.00 -16.06
CA ASN A 482 1.27 5.45 -16.28
C ASN A 482 0.47 5.89 -17.51
N ASP A 483 0.39 5.04 -18.54
CA ASP A 483 -0.19 5.37 -19.85
C ASP A 483 -0.97 4.20 -20.48
N ALA A 484 -1.20 3.14 -19.69
CA ALA A 484 -1.78 1.87 -20.15
C ALA A 484 -0.95 1.13 -21.21
N ASN A 485 0.23 1.59 -21.64
CA ASN A 485 1.05 0.95 -22.66
C ASN A 485 2.00 -0.09 -22.03
N PRO A 486 1.85 -1.40 -22.31
CA PRO A 486 2.71 -2.43 -21.71
C PRO A 486 4.17 -2.33 -22.13
N ALA A 487 4.46 -1.70 -23.26
CA ALA A 487 5.81 -1.55 -23.79
C ALA A 487 6.57 -0.33 -23.21
N THR A 488 5.90 0.52 -22.43
CA THR A 488 6.55 1.67 -21.75
C THR A 488 7.43 1.18 -20.61
N HIS A 489 8.71 1.51 -20.69
CA HIS A 489 9.71 1.26 -19.65
C HIS A 489 9.75 2.48 -18.72
N ALA A 490 9.22 2.32 -17.51
CA ALA A 490 9.10 3.42 -16.56
C ALA A 490 10.17 3.30 -15.47
N PHE A 491 10.97 4.35 -15.30
CA PHE A 491 11.95 4.43 -14.23
C PHE A 491 11.52 5.45 -13.17
N VAL A 492 11.78 5.14 -11.90
CA VAL A 492 11.47 6.03 -10.76
C VAL A 492 12.77 6.50 -10.11
N THR A 493 12.91 7.81 -9.91
CA THR A 493 14.10 8.46 -9.32
C THR A 493 13.70 9.76 -8.59
N SER A 494 14.65 10.62 -8.21
CA SER A 494 14.41 11.93 -7.59
C SER A 494 14.05 13.01 -8.63
N PRO A 495 13.28 14.05 -8.27
CA PRO A 495 12.82 15.07 -9.23
C PRO A 495 13.97 15.86 -9.89
N GLU A 496 15.08 16.08 -9.19
CA GLU A 496 16.27 16.70 -9.76
C GLU A 496 16.95 15.82 -10.82
N ILE A 497 16.97 14.49 -10.62
CA ILE A 497 17.53 13.54 -11.60
C ILE A 497 16.59 13.42 -12.81
N VAL A 498 15.27 13.37 -12.60
CA VAL A 498 14.30 13.43 -13.71
C VAL A 498 14.53 14.68 -14.56
N THR A 499 14.71 15.83 -13.91
CA THR A 499 14.95 17.11 -14.59
C THR A 499 16.23 17.08 -15.41
N ALA A 500 17.34 16.59 -14.82
CA ALA A 500 18.61 16.45 -15.51
C ALA A 500 18.53 15.51 -16.73
N LEU A 501 17.88 14.35 -16.58
CA LEU A 501 17.69 13.37 -17.65
C LEU A 501 16.73 13.87 -18.74
N ALA A 502 15.72 14.68 -18.39
CA ALA A 502 14.82 15.29 -19.37
C ALA A 502 15.56 16.35 -20.22
N ILE A 503 16.44 17.14 -19.60
CA ILE A 503 17.33 18.09 -20.30
C ILE A 503 18.30 17.34 -21.21
N ALA A 504 18.91 16.25 -20.74
CA ALA A 504 19.82 15.45 -21.53
C ALA A 504 19.13 14.67 -22.67
N GLY A 505 17.88 14.24 -22.46
CA GLY A 505 17.06 13.43 -23.36
C GLY A 505 17.41 11.94 -23.37
N THR A 506 18.25 11.46 -22.44
CA THR A 506 18.73 10.08 -22.47
C THR A 506 19.04 9.53 -21.08
N LEU A 507 18.83 8.22 -20.88
CA LEU A 507 19.28 7.46 -19.71
C LEU A 507 20.81 7.33 -19.63
N ASN A 508 21.53 7.58 -20.72
CA ASN A 508 22.99 7.46 -20.72
C ASN A 508 23.71 8.68 -20.12
N PHE A 509 22.96 9.67 -19.62
CA PHE A 509 23.53 10.87 -19.03
C PHE A 509 23.62 10.73 -17.51
N ASN A 510 24.83 10.80 -16.97
CA ASN A 510 25.07 10.89 -15.54
C ASN A 510 25.36 12.34 -15.13
N PRO A 511 24.46 13.02 -14.39
CA PRO A 511 24.68 14.40 -13.97
C PRO A 511 25.89 14.57 -13.02
N GLU A 512 26.35 13.51 -12.36
CA GLU A 512 27.53 13.57 -11.50
C GLU A 512 28.85 13.64 -12.28
N THR A 513 28.89 13.26 -13.56
CA THR A 513 30.15 13.14 -14.32
C THR A 513 30.14 13.88 -15.66
N ASP A 514 29.01 13.89 -16.35
CA ASP A 514 28.96 14.16 -17.78
C ASP A 514 28.78 15.63 -18.13
N PHE A 515 29.05 15.96 -19.40
CA PHE A 515 28.93 17.32 -19.93
C PHE A 515 27.69 17.43 -20.84
N LEU A 516 27.01 18.56 -20.74
CA LEU A 516 26.06 19.04 -21.74
C LEU A 516 26.75 20.06 -22.65
N THR A 517 26.26 20.17 -23.89
CA THR A 517 26.74 21.16 -24.87
C THR A 517 25.68 22.24 -25.04
N ALA A 518 26.02 23.48 -24.74
CA ALA A 518 25.17 24.65 -24.96
C ALA A 518 25.04 25.00 -26.46
N PRO A 519 24.04 25.81 -26.88
CA PRO A 519 23.86 26.18 -28.29
C PRO A 519 25.06 26.91 -28.92
N ASN A 520 25.88 27.57 -28.09
CA ASN A 520 27.13 28.23 -28.50
C ASN A 520 28.32 27.26 -28.63
N GLY A 521 28.13 25.95 -28.40
CA GLY A 521 29.17 24.92 -28.44
C GLY A 521 29.95 24.73 -27.13
N GLU A 522 29.71 25.54 -26.10
CA GLU A 522 30.37 25.41 -24.79
C GLU A 522 29.93 24.10 -24.10
N LYS A 523 30.91 23.33 -23.62
CA LYS A 523 30.65 22.19 -22.74
C LYS A 523 30.60 22.66 -21.29
N PHE A 524 29.54 22.29 -20.59
CA PHE A 524 29.41 22.56 -19.16
C PHE A 524 28.81 21.35 -18.44
N LYS A 525 29.00 21.30 -17.13
CA LYS A 525 28.48 20.24 -16.27
C LYS A 525 27.42 20.82 -15.36
N LEU A 526 26.36 20.05 -15.12
CA LEU A 526 25.38 20.40 -14.10
C LEU A 526 26.02 20.28 -12.71
N VAL A 527 25.85 21.29 -11.88
CA VAL A 527 26.29 21.24 -10.48
C VAL A 527 25.17 20.69 -9.59
N PRO A 528 25.51 20.05 -8.46
CA PRO A 528 24.50 19.55 -7.53
C PRO A 528 23.46 20.62 -7.19
N PRO A 529 22.16 20.27 -7.20
CA PRO A 529 21.11 21.26 -7.03
C PRO A 529 21.01 21.75 -5.58
N THR A 530 20.56 22.99 -5.48
CA THR A 530 20.16 23.64 -4.22
C THR A 530 18.65 23.82 -4.21
N GLY A 531 18.05 23.89 -3.02
CA GLY A 531 16.64 24.18 -2.83
C GLY A 531 16.39 24.43 -1.36
N ASP A 532 15.67 25.49 -1.03
CA ASP A 532 15.30 25.75 0.36
C ASP A 532 14.30 24.68 0.81
N GLU A 533 14.50 24.11 2.01
CA GLU A 533 13.60 23.08 2.55
C GLU A 533 12.16 23.59 2.66
N LEU A 534 12.02 24.85 3.07
CA LEU A 534 10.77 25.54 3.34
C LEU A 534 10.89 26.98 2.81
N PRO A 535 9.78 27.62 2.43
CA PRO A 535 9.84 28.99 1.94
C PRO A 535 10.37 29.94 3.01
N ALA A 536 11.19 30.90 2.59
CA ALA A 536 11.68 31.97 3.46
C ALA A 536 10.53 32.81 4.02
N ARG A 537 9.52 33.06 3.18
CA ARG A 537 8.22 33.60 3.56
C ARG A 537 7.28 32.48 4.03
N ASP A 538 6.10 32.82 4.54
CA ASP A 538 5.06 31.81 4.79
C ASP A 538 4.55 31.18 3.49
N PHE A 539 3.96 30.00 3.60
CA PHE A 539 3.27 29.36 2.49
C PHE A 539 2.09 30.22 2.02
N ASP A 540 1.91 30.33 0.71
CA ASP A 540 0.70 30.90 0.12
C ASP A 540 -0.39 29.79 0.10
N PRO A 541 -1.53 29.94 0.79
CA PRO A 541 -2.55 28.90 0.81
C PRO A 541 -3.25 28.72 -0.55
N GLY A 542 -3.12 29.69 -1.47
CA GLY A 542 -3.78 29.67 -2.76
C GLY A 542 -5.30 29.81 -2.68
N GLN A 543 -6.02 29.16 -3.58
CA GLN A 543 -7.48 29.16 -3.60
C GLN A 543 -8.09 28.39 -2.41
N ASP A 544 -9.18 28.91 -1.85
CA ASP A 544 -9.95 28.18 -0.85
C ASP A 544 -10.67 26.98 -1.48
N THR A 545 -10.15 25.80 -1.20
CA THR A 545 -10.56 24.54 -1.81
C THR A 545 -11.21 23.58 -0.82
N TYR A 546 -11.37 23.96 0.45
CA TYR A 546 -12.02 23.12 1.46
C TYR A 546 -13.51 23.47 1.60
N GLN A 547 -14.33 22.47 1.84
CA GLN A 547 -15.74 22.62 2.20
C GLN A 547 -15.95 21.95 3.57
N HIS A 548 -16.33 22.78 4.55
CA HIS A 548 -16.73 22.29 5.85
C HIS A 548 -18.07 21.55 5.75
N PRO A 549 -18.24 20.42 6.45
CA PRO A 549 -19.58 19.88 6.67
C PRO A 549 -20.37 20.87 7.55
N PRO A 550 -21.67 21.08 7.29
CA PRO A 550 -22.49 21.88 8.17
C PRO A 550 -22.55 21.25 9.58
N PRO A 551 -22.77 22.06 10.63
CA PRO A 551 -22.90 21.54 12.00
C PRO A 551 -24.01 20.48 12.14
N ASP A 552 -25.10 20.63 11.39
CA ASP A 552 -26.20 19.68 11.28
C ASP A 552 -26.44 19.29 9.81
N GLY A 553 -26.19 18.02 9.48
CA GLY A 553 -26.41 17.43 8.17
C GLY A 553 -27.65 16.54 8.08
N SER A 554 -28.44 16.42 9.15
CA SER A 554 -29.54 15.44 9.26
C SER A 554 -30.62 15.61 8.18
N GLY A 555 -30.96 16.85 7.84
CA GLY A 555 -31.93 17.21 6.80
C GLY A 555 -31.41 17.11 5.36
N LEU A 556 -30.10 16.88 5.15
CA LEU A 556 -29.53 16.76 3.80
C LEU A 556 -29.83 15.40 3.19
N LYS A 557 -30.01 15.36 1.88
CA LYS A 557 -30.19 14.14 1.09
C LYS A 557 -28.97 13.90 0.22
N VAL A 558 -28.59 12.63 0.10
CA VAL A 558 -27.60 12.15 -0.86
C VAL A 558 -28.37 11.32 -1.86
N ASP A 559 -28.43 11.78 -3.10
CA ASP A 559 -29.17 11.10 -4.15
C ASP A 559 -28.21 10.34 -5.06
N VAL A 560 -28.57 9.09 -5.37
CA VAL A 560 -27.87 8.25 -6.34
C VAL A 560 -28.91 7.86 -7.37
N ASN A 561 -28.81 8.46 -8.55
CA ASN A 561 -29.74 8.21 -9.65
C ASN A 561 -29.71 6.71 -10.01
N PRO A 562 -30.85 5.98 -9.95
CA PRO A 562 -30.89 4.55 -10.30
C PRO A 562 -30.49 4.22 -11.74
N GLN A 563 -30.54 5.19 -12.65
CA GLN A 563 -30.09 5.07 -14.04
C GLN A 563 -28.66 5.59 -14.26
N SER A 564 -27.94 5.97 -13.20
CA SER A 564 -26.55 6.39 -13.29
C SER A 564 -25.66 5.26 -13.80
N ASN A 565 -24.73 5.60 -14.69
CA ASN A 565 -23.65 4.70 -15.10
C ASN A 565 -22.36 4.91 -14.27
N ARG A 566 -22.35 5.87 -13.35
CA ARG A 566 -21.18 6.27 -12.54
C ARG A 566 -21.28 5.79 -11.09
N LEU A 567 -22.48 5.83 -10.52
CA LEU A 567 -22.78 5.51 -9.13
C LEU A 567 -23.91 4.49 -9.07
N GLN A 568 -23.79 3.50 -8.18
CA GLN A 568 -24.80 2.47 -7.96
C GLN A 568 -24.88 2.17 -6.46
N LEU A 569 -26.09 2.19 -5.90
CA LEU A 569 -26.29 1.71 -4.52
C LEU A 569 -25.92 0.21 -4.44
N LEU A 570 -25.31 -0.19 -3.33
CA LEU A 570 -24.91 -1.57 -3.12
C LEU A 570 -26.07 -2.45 -2.67
N GLU A 571 -26.21 -3.61 -3.30
CA GLU A 571 -27.05 -4.69 -2.81
C GLU A 571 -26.24 -5.57 -1.82
N PRO A 572 -26.84 -6.01 -0.71
CA PRO A 572 -26.19 -6.94 0.20
C PRO A 572 -25.80 -8.25 -0.51
N PHE A 573 -24.56 -8.71 -0.30
CA PHE A 573 -24.14 -10.01 -0.81
C PHE A 573 -24.86 -11.17 -0.10
N ASP A 574 -24.94 -12.32 -0.78
CA ASP A 574 -25.55 -13.54 -0.23
C ASP A 574 -24.81 -14.04 1.02
N LYS A 575 -25.59 -14.49 1.99
CA LYS A 575 -25.10 -15.12 3.22
C LYS A 575 -24.51 -16.50 2.91
N TRP A 576 -23.55 -16.95 3.72
CA TRP A 576 -23.04 -18.31 3.63
C TRP A 576 -24.19 -19.33 3.82
N SER A 577 -24.20 -20.38 3.00
CA SER A 577 -25.24 -21.41 2.96
C SER A 577 -25.23 -22.36 4.17
N GLY A 578 -24.20 -22.27 5.02
CA GLY A 578 -23.98 -23.20 6.13
C GLY A 578 -23.33 -24.52 5.73
N LYS A 579 -22.93 -24.67 4.45
CA LYS A 579 -22.36 -25.91 3.89
C LYS A 579 -20.96 -25.67 3.33
N ASP A 580 -20.25 -26.76 3.10
CA ASP A 580 -19.01 -26.78 2.33
C ASP A 580 -19.22 -26.26 0.89
N LEU A 581 -18.13 -25.84 0.25
CA LEU A 581 -18.17 -25.33 -1.12
C LEU A 581 -17.70 -26.44 -2.06
N GLU A 582 -18.64 -27.13 -2.69
CA GLU A 582 -18.35 -28.29 -3.54
C GLU A 582 -18.22 -27.93 -5.02
N ASP A 583 -17.34 -28.65 -5.73
CA ASP A 583 -17.24 -28.65 -7.19
C ASP A 583 -17.08 -27.26 -7.82
N LEU A 584 -16.33 -26.38 -7.16
CA LEU A 584 -16.03 -25.04 -7.66
C LEU A 584 -15.17 -25.11 -8.91
N GLN A 585 -15.51 -24.30 -9.90
CA GLN A 585 -14.74 -24.20 -11.14
C GLN A 585 -13.47 -23.35 -10.93
N VAL A 586 -12.31 -23.78 -11.43
CA VAL A 586 -11.18 -22.86 -11.59
C VAL A 586 -11.51 -21.86 -12.72
N LEU A 587 -11.70 -20.59 -12.39
CA LEU A 587 -11.93 -19.53 -13.40
C LEU A 587 -10.64 -19.24 -14.16
N ILE A 588 -9.54 -19.05 -13.43
CA ILE A 588 -8.21 -18.80 -13.96
C ILE A 588 -7.15 -19.29 -12.97
N LYS A 589 -6.09 -19.93 -13.50
CA LYS A 589 -4.85 -20.21 -12.79
C LYS A 589 -3.80 -19.19 -13.24
N VAL A 590 -3.51 -18.22 -12.37
CA VAL A 590 -2.63 -17.09 -12.68
C VAL A 590 -1.17 -17.49 -12.57
N LYS A 591 -0.37 -17.15 -13.58
CA LYS A 591 1.09 -17.36 -13.64
C LYS A 591 1.83 -16.12 -13.14
N GLY A 592 2.70 -16.27 -12.13
CA GLY A 592 3.57 -15.19 -11.68
C GLY A 592 2.86 -14.01 -11.01
N LYS A 593 3.43 -12.80 -11.17
CA LYS A 593 3.02 -11.59 -10.46
C LYS A 593 1.58 -11.17 -10.84
N CYS A 594 0.70 -11.05 -9.84
CA CYS A 594 -0.67 -10.57 -10.00
C CYS A 594 -0.97 -9.44 -9.02
N THR A 595 -0.70 -8.21 -9.45
CA THR A 595 -1.04 -6.98 -8.69
C THR A 595 -2.53 -6.64 -8.75
N THR A 596 -3.01 -5.75 -7.88
CA THR A 596 -4.38 -5.22 -7.96
C THR A 596 -4.70 -4.52 -9.28
N ASP A 597 -3.71 -4.03 -10.03
CA ASP A 597 -3.92 -3.47 -11.37
C ASP A 597 -4.19 -4.54 -12.44
N HIS A 598 -3.73 -5.78 -12.22
CA HIS A 598 -4.10 -6.93 -13.06
C HIS A 598 -5.52 -7.43 -12.73
N ILE A 599 -5.91 -7.36 -11.45
CA ILE A 599 -7.23 -7.79 -10.95
C ILE A 599 -8.33 -6.77 -11.30
N SER A 600 -8.09 -5.48 -11.05
CA SER A 600 -9.07 -4.39 -11.27
C SER A 600 -8.32 -3.15 -11.73
N ALA A 601 -8.16 -3.02 -13.05
CA ALA A 601 -7.36 -1.96 -13.67
C ALA A 601 -7.84 -0.54 -13.29
N ALA A 602 -6.91 0.43 -13.31
CA ALA A 602 -7.21 1.86 -13.12
C ALA A 602 -7.47 2.57 -14.46
N GLY A 603 -6.86 3.73 -14.72
CA GLY A 603 -6.99 4.48 -15.97
C GLY A 603 -8.46 4.71 -16.37
N PRO A 604 -8.92 4.23 -17.54
CA PRO A 604 -10.29 4.47 -18.03
C PRO A 604 -11.38 3.86 -17.15
N TRP A 605 -11.05 2.92 -16.26
CA TRP A 605 -11.99 2.28 -15.35
C TRP A 605 -12.33 3.12 -14.12
N LEU A 606 -11.54 4.16 -13.81
CA LEU A 606 -11.79 5.02 -12.66
C LEU A 606 -13.15 5.72 -12.71
N LYS A 607 -13.68 5.95 -13.92
CA LYS A 607 -15.03 6.49 -14.10
C LYS A 607 -16.13 5.59 -13.50
N PHE A 608 -15.90 4.30 -13.32
CA PHE A 608 -16.89 3.35 -12.79
C PHE A 608 -16.66 2.96 -11.32
N ARG A 609 -15.78 3.64 -10.59
CA ARG A 609 -15.44 3.28 -9.20
C ARG A 609 -16.62 3.33 -8.22
N GLY A 610 -17.67 4.09 -8.53
CA GLY A 610 -18.93 4.10 -7.77
C GLY A 610 -19.98 3.11 -8.26
N HIS A 611 -19.73 2.34 -9.33
CA HIS A 611 -20.70 1.45 -9.95
C HIS A 611 -20.14 0.03 -10.09
N LEU A 612 -20.50 -0.85 -9.15
CA LEU A 612 -19.88 -2.17 -9.00
C LEU A 612 -20.06 -3.07 -10.23
N ASP A 613 -21.26 -3.10 -10.84
CA ASP A 613 -21.47 -3.97 -11.99
C ASP A 613 -20.67 -3.53 -13.23
N ASN A 614 -20.60 -2.21 -13.51
CA ASN A 614 -19.83 -1.67 -14.63
C ASN A 614 -18.32 -1.88 -14.46
N ILE A 615 -17.76 -1.65 -13.27
CA ILE A 615 -16.32 -1.84 -13.04
C ILE A 615 -15.93 -3.32 -13.09
N SER A 616 -16.83 -4.23 -12.71
CA SER A 616 -16.60 -5.69 -12.77
C SER A 616 -16.31 -6.22 -14.19
N ASN A 617 -16.53 -5.41 -15.24
CA ASN A 617 -16.10 -5.74 -16.60
C ASN A 617 -14.58 -5.66 -16.81
N ASN A 618 -13.80 -5.32 -15.78
CA ASN A 618 -12.34 -5.36 -15.81
C ASN A 618 -11.73 -6.46 -14.93
N LEU A 619 -12.55 -7.32 -14.34
CA LEU A 619 -12.09 -8.39 -13.46
C LEU A 619 -11.02 -9.23 -14.16
N LEU A 620 -9.80 -9.22 -13.61
CA LEU A 620 -8.65 -10.05 -13.99
C LEU A 620 -8.23 -9.93 -15.46
N ILE A 621 -8.60 -8.85 -16.16
CA ILE A 621 -8.24 -8.65 -17.56
C ILE A 621 -6.74 -8.43 -17.77
N GLY A 622 -5.96 -8.18 -16.72
CA GLY A 622 -4.50 -8.07 -16.78
C GLY A 622 -3.77 -9.34 -16.37
N ALA A 623 -4.45 -10.33 -15.78
CA ALA A 623 -3.80 -11.52 -15.26
C ALA A 623 -3.36 -12.46 -16.39
N VAL A 624 -2.18 -13.07 -16.23
CA VAL A 624 -1.62 -14.05 -17.18
C VAL A 624 -2.15 -15.44 -16.85
N ASN A 625 -2.84 -16.07 -17.80
CA ASN A 625 -3.35 -17.42 -17.65
C ASN A 625 -2.25 -18.47 -17.89
N THR A 626 -2.11 -19.43 -16.96
CA THR A 626 -1.16 -20.56 -17.08
C THR A 626 -1.46 -21.47 -18.27
N GLU A 627 -2.71 -21.60 -18.70
CA GLU A 627 -3.09 -22.54 -19.76
C GLU A 627 -2.52 -22.17 -21.14
N ASN A 628 -2.33 -20.87 -21.41
CA ASN A 628 -2.00 -20.37 -22.74
C ASN A 628 -1.05 -19.16 -22.76
N ASP A 629 -0.51 -18.77 -21.60
CA ASP A 629 0.33 -17.57 -21.39
C ASP A 629 -0.29 -16.25 -21.90
N ALA A 630 -1.61 -16.23 -22.08
CA ALA A 630 -2.35 -15.07 -22.58
C ALA A 630 -3.01 -14.29 -21.44
N VAL A 631 -3.20 -13.00 -21.71
CA VAL A 631 -3.91 -12.07 -20.84
C VAL A 631 -5.37 -11.96 -21.32
N ASN A 632 -6.32 -11.96 -20.38
CA ASN A 632 -7.76 -11.87 -20.64
C ASN A 632 -8.30 -12.92 -21.64
N LYS A 633 -7.76 -14.14 -21.61
CA LYS A 633 -8.20 -15.23 -22.50
C LYS A 633 -8.19 -16.56 -21.76
N ILE A 634 -9.36 -16.98 -21.30
CA ILE A 634 -9.57 -18.21 -20.52
C ILE A 634 -10.61 -19.09 -21.17
N ARG A 635 -10.52 -20.40 -20.93
CA ARG A 635 -11.49 -21.37 -21.43
C ARG A 635 -12.75 -21.38 -20.57
N ASN A 636 -13.91 -21.22 -21.19
CA ASN A 636 -15.20 -21.49 -20.56
C ASN A 636 -15.45 -23.00 -20.62
N LEU A 637 -15.41 -23.69 -19.49
CA LEU A 637 -15.55 -25.15 -19.48
C LEU A 637 -16.97 -25.65 -19.74
N LEU A 638 -17.98 -24.77 -19.68
CA LEU A 638 -19.35 -25.14 -20.04
C LEU A 638 -19.56 -25.16 -21.56
N THR A 639 -18.82 -24.36 -22.32
CA THR A 639 -18.96 -24.26 -23.79
C THR A 639 -17.75 -24.81 -24.54
N GLY A 640 -16.59 -24.92 -23.90
CA GLY A 640 -15.31 -25.28 -24.49
C GLY A 640 -14.56 -24.13 -25.19
N GLU A 641 -15.19 -22.95 -25.31
CA GLU A 641 -14.65 -21.80 -26.04
C GLU A 641 -13.76 -20.90 -25.17
N PHE A 642 -12.82 -20.17 -25.79
CA PHE A 642 -12.02 -19.15 -25.10
C PHE A 642 -12.70 -17.78 -25.13
N GLY A 643 -12.70 -17.08 -24.01
CA GLY A 643 -13.28 -15.73 -23.88
C GLY A 643 -12.55 -14.85 -22.87
N GLY A 644 -13.03 -13.62 -22.72
CA GLY A 644 -12.56 -12.69 -21.68
C GLY A 644 -12.90 -13.19 -20.29
N VAL A 645 -12.03 -12.94 -19.32
CA VAL A 645 -12.23 -13.36 -17.92
C VAL A 645 -13.57 -12.86 -17.34
N PRO A 646 -13.97 -11.58 -17.46
CA PRO A 646 -15.24 -11.12 -16.92
C PRO A 646 -16.45 -11.73 -17.64
N ASP A 647 -16.36 -11.99 -18.95
CA ASP A 647 -17.45 -12.59 -19.74
C ASP A 647 -17.70 -14.05 -19.29
N VAL A 648 -16.64 -14.82 -19.11
CA VAL A 648 -16.72 -16.20 -18.62
C VAL A 648 -17.22 -16.23 -17.16
N ALA A 649 -16.75 -15.32 -16.30
CA ALA A 649 -17.24 -15.22 -14.92
C ALA A 649 -18.75 -14.88 -14.86
N ARG A 650 -19.22 -13.95 -15.70
CA ARG A 650 -20.66 -13.66 -15.84
C ARG A 650 -21.44 -14.85 -16.38
N HIS A 651 -20.87 -15.59 -17.34
CA HIS A 651 -21.48 -16.81 -17.86
C HIS A 651 -21.64 -17.87 -16.76
N TYR A 652 -20.62 -18.09 -15.94
CA TYR A 652 -20.69 -18.97 -14.78
C TYR A 652 -21.74 -18.51 -13.76
N LYS A 653 -21.74 -17.22 -13.38
CA LYS A 653 -22.76 -16.66 -12.48
C LYS A 653 -24.18 -16.89 -13.00
N LYS A 654 -24.44 -16.65 -14.29
CA LYS A 654 -25.76 -16.85 -14.92
C LYS A 654 -26.22 -18.32 -14.88
N HIS A 655 -25.28 -19.26 -14.90
CA HIS A 655 -25.55 -20.71 -14.81
C HIS A 655 -25.38 -21.27 -13.39
N ASN A 656 -25.32 -20.40 -12.37
CA ASN A 656 -25.12 -20.78 -10.97
C ASN A 656 -23.84 -21.60 -10.70
N VAL A 657 -22.81 -21.42 -11.52
CA VAL A 657 -21.50 -22.03 -11.31
C VAL A 657 -20.66 -21.10 -10.46
N SER A 658 -20.34 -21.55 -9.24
CA SER A 658 -19.39 -20.88 -8.37
C SER A 658 -17.96 -21.23 -8.77
N TRP A 659 -17.03 -20.31 -8.55
CA TRP A 659 -15.66 -20.48 -9.02
C TRP A 659 -14.61 -19.99 -8.00
N ILE A 660 -13.37 -20.40 -8.25
CA ILE A 660 -12.17 -19.93 -7.55
C ILE A 660 -11.14 -19.33 -8.51
N VAL A 661 -10.20 -18.58 -7.94
CA VAL A 661 -8.94 -18.22 -8.60
C VAL A 661 -7.80 -18.96 -7.93
N VAL A 662 -6.86 -19.46 -8.72
CA VAL A 662 -5.60 -20.02 -8.24
C VAL A 662 -4.47 -19.05 -8.59
N GLY A 663 -3.70 -18.59 -7.61
CA GLY A 663 -2.66 -17.57 -7.80
C GLY A 663 -1.30 -17.98 -7.26
N ASP A 664 -0.28 -17.21 -7.64
CA ASP A 664 1.12 -17.46 -7.27
C ASP A 664 1.48 -16.73 -5.95
N GLU A 665 2.68 -16.16 -5.84
CA GLU A 665 3.14 -15.40 -4.67
C GLU A 665 2.69 -13.93 -4.67
N ASN A 666 2.55 -13.35 -3.48
CA ASN A 666 2.21 -11.93 -3.23
C ASN A 666 1.00 -11.45 -4.05
N TYR A 667 -0.03 -12.29 -4.15
CA TYR A 667 -1.23 -12.01 -4.93
C TYR A 667 -1.97 -10.79 -4.37
N GLY A 668 -2.37 -9.87 -5.26
CA GLY A 668 -2.98 -8.60 -4.88
C GLY A 668 -1.98 -7.55 -4.41
N GLU A 669 -0.71 -7.64 -4.80
CA GLU A 669 0.30 -6.60 -4.55
C GLU A 669 -0.16 -5.23 -5.08
N GLY A 670 0.16 -4.16 -4.36
CA GLY A 670 0.06 -2.80 -4.85
C GLY A 670 -1.05 -1.96 -4.20
N SER A 671 -2.03 -1.53 -4.98
CA SER A 671 -2.98 -0.47 -4.59
C SER A 671 -4.03 -1.00 -3.62
N SER A 672 -4.54 -0.15 -2.73
CA SER A 672 -5.50 -0.54 -1.68
C SER A 672 -6.93 -0.82 -2.16
N ARG A 673 -7.21 -0.67 -3.46
CA ARG A 673 -8.55 -0.71 -4.05
C ARG A 673 -9.34 -1.97 -3.64
N GLU A 674 -10.46 -1.76 -2.95
CA GLU A 674 -11.34 -2.85 -2.50
C GLU A 674 -12.15 -3.48 -3.64
N HIS A 675 -12.25 -2.82 -4.79
CA HIS A 675 -12.91 -3.37 -5.98
C HIS A 675 -12.28 -4.69 -6.43
N ALA A 676 -10.97 -4.88 -6.23
CA ALA A 676 -10.29 -6.16 -6.49
C ALA A 676 -10.85 -7.33 -5.65
N ALA A 677 -11.61 -7.06 -4.58
CA ALA A 677 -12.36 -8.06 -3.81
C ALA A 677 -13.88 -8.01 -4.07
N LEU A 678 -14.45 -6.83 -4.29
CA LEU A 678 -15.88 -6.68 -4.60
C LEU A 678 -16.26 -7.29 -5.95
N GLU A 679 -15.45 -7.08 -6.99
CA GLU A 679 -15.71 -7.58 -8.34
C GLU A 679 -15.73 -9.12 -8.43
N PRO A 680 -14.72 -9.86 -7.91
CA PRO A 680 -14.81 -11.32 -7.91
C PRO A 680 -16.00 -11.82 -7.10
N ARG A 681 -16.32 -11.16 -5.97
CA ARG A 681 -17.50 -11.51 -5.16
C ARG A 681 -18.80 -11.29 -5.93
N HIS A 682 -18.92 -10.16 -6.63
CA HIS A 682 -20.07 -9.80 -7.45
C HIS A 682 -20.25 -10.77 -8.62
N LEU A 683 -19.17 -11.22 -9.24
CA LEU A 683 -19.21 -12.14 -10.38
C LEU A 683 -19.26 -13.64 -10.00
N GLY A 684 -19.58 -13.96 -8.74
CA GLY A 684 -19.87 -15.34 -8.31
C GLY A 684 -18.66 -16.13 -7.79
N GLY A 685 -17.52 -15.47 -7.58
CA GLY A 685 -16.34 -16.07 -6.96
C GLY A 685 -16.58 -16.38 -5.49
N ARG A 686 -15.92 -17.43 -4.99
CA ARG A 686 -16.06 -17.90 -3.60
C ARG A 686 -14.74 -17.96 -2.83
N ALA A 687 -13.65 -18.31 -3.49
CA ALA A 687 -12.34 -18.40 -2.86
C ALA A 687 -11.23 -17.96 -3.82
N ILE A 688 -10.12 -17.50 -3.24
CA ILE A 688 -8.87 -17.29 -3.95
C ILE A 688 -7.80 -18.10 -3.21
N ILE A 689 -7.14 -19.02 -3.91
CA ILE A 689 -6.14 -19.94 -3.34
C ILE A 689 -4.77 -19.59 -3.92
N VAL A 690 -3.83 -19.20 -3.07
CA VAL A 690 -2.52 -18.66 -3.54
C VAL A 690 -1.36 -19.20 -2.74
N LYS A 691 -0.12 -18.93 -3.18
CA LYS A 691 1.06 -19.22 -2.34
C LYS A 691 1.20 -18.19 -1.21
N SER A 692 0.93 -16.92 -1.50
CA SER A 692 0.89 -15.84 -0.50
C SER A 692 0.08 -14.62 -1.00
N PHE A 693 -0.46 -13.83 -0.07
CA PHE A 693 -1.20 -12.60 -0.36
C PHE A 693 -0.42 -11.34 0.06
N ALA A 694 -0.72 -10.22 -0.59
CA ALA A 694 -0.46 -8.89 -0.04
C ALA A 694 -1.50 -8.52 1.03
N ARG A 695 -1.07 -7.82 2.09
CA ARG A 695 -1.86 -7.55 3.31
C ARG A 695 -3.24 -6.95 3.05
N ILE A 696 -3.30 -5.81 2.34
CA ILE A 696 -4.56 -5.06 2.17
C ILE A 696 -5.57 -5.88 1.36
N HIS A 697 -5.09 -6.57 0.33
CA HIS A 697 -5.96 -7.37 -0.52
C HIS A 697 -6.56 -8.56 0.24
N GLU A 698 -5.76 -9.24 1.07
CA GLU A 698 -6.27 -10.31 1.94
C GLU A 698 -7.39 -9.82 2.86
N THR A 699 -7.22 -8.67 3.52
CA THR A 699 -8.27 -8.06 4.35
C THR A 699 -9.52 -7.73 3.52
N ASN A 700 -9.36 -7.13 2.34
CA ASN A 700 -10.47 -6.79 1.46
C ASN A 700 -11.28 -8.04 1.06
N LEU A 701 -10.61 -9.16 0.72
CA LEU A 701 -11.29 -10.42 0.40
C LEU A 701 -12.15 -10.92 1.58
N LYS A 702 -11.59 -10.90 2.81
CA LYS A 702 -12.34 -11.27 4.02
C LYS A 702 -13.53 -10.36 4.27
N LYS A 703 -13.36 -9.05 4.10
CA LYS A 703 -14.42 -8.04 4.27
C LYS A 703 -15.60 -8.28 3.33
N GLN A 704 -15.35 -8.76 2.11
CA GLN A 704 -16.39 -9.07 1.13
C GLN A 704 -16.91 -10.52 1.20
N GLY A 705 -16.53 -11.28 2.24
CA GLY A 705 -17.01 -12.65 2.47
C GLY A 705 -16.45 -13.70 1.51
N LEU A 706 -15.33 -13.40 0.83
CA LEU A 706 -14.55 -14.40 0.11
C LEU A 706 -13.61 -15.15 1.06
N LEU A 707 -13.16 -16.34 0.64
CA LEU A 707 -12.13 -17.10 1.33
C LEU A 707 -10.74 -16.87 0.69
N PRO A 708 -9.89 -15.97 1.22
CA PRO A 708 -8.46 -15.96 0.92
C PRO A 708 -7.79 -17.13 1.62
N LEU A 709 -7.33 -18.10 0.84
CA LEU A 709 -6.66 -19.31 1.31
C LEU A 709 -5.24 -19.38 0.76
N THR A 710 -4.34 -19.95 1.55
CA THR A 710 -2.95 -20.16 1.16
C THR A 710 -2.62 -21.63 1.15
N PHE A 711 -1.82 -22.08 0.19
CA PHE A 711 -1.33 -23.46 0.20
C PHE A 711 -0.50 -23.72 1.46
N SER A 712 -0.77 -24.80 2.17
CA SER A 712 0.12 -25.26 3.25
C SER A 712 1.50 -25.65 2.71
N ASN A 713 1.53 -26.26 1.53
CA ASN A 713 2.70 -26.51 0.72
C ASN A 713 2.61 -25.76 -0.62
N PRO A 714 3.41 -24.70 -0.85
CA PRO A 714 3.36 -23.93 -2.09
C PRO A 714 3.52 -24.72 -3.39
N SER A 715 4.13 -25.92 -3.37
CA SER A 715 4.21 -26.78 -4.56
C SER A 715 2.88 -27.41 -4.97
N ASP A 716 1.87 -27.41 -4.07
CA ASP A 716 0.52 -27.90 -4.41
C ASP A 716 -0.17 -27.00 -5.45
N TYR A 717 0.33 -25.78 -5.66
CA TYR A 717 -0.04 -24.95 -6.81
C TYR A 717 0.11 -25.72 -8.14
N ASP A 718 1.13 -26.57 -8.30
CA ASP A 718 1.40 -27.30 -9.54
C ASP A 718 0.43 -28.48 -9.75
N LYS A 719 -0.21 -28.96 -8.69
CA LYS A 719 -1.20 -30.05 -8.77
C LYS A 719 -2.53 -29.62 -9.37
N ILE A 720 -2.94 -28.36 -9.14
CA ILE A 720 -4.22 -27.86 -9.65
C ILE A 720 -4.09 -27.50 -11.13
N ARG A 721 -4.92 -28.12 -11.98
CA ARG A 721 -5.05 -27.82 -13.41
C ARG A 721 -6.23 -26.87 -13.66
N PRO A 722 -6.22 -26.08 -14.77
CA PRO A 722 -7.31 -25.17 -15.10
C PRO A 722 -8.68 -25.85 -15.30
N ASP A 723 -8.70 -27.13 -15.64
CA ASP A 723 -9.90 -27.95 -15.88
C ASP A 723 -10.37 -28.75 -14.66
N ASP A 724 -9.68 -28.64 -13.53
CA ASP A 724 -10.07 -29.31 -12.29
C ASP A 724 -11.30 -28.65 -11.64
N LYS A 725 -12.01 -29.45 -10.84
CA LYS A 725 -13.02 -28.96 -9.88
C LYS A 725 -12.48 -29.03 -8.47
N ILE A 726 -12.72 -27.99 -7.68
CA ILE A 726 -12.19 -27.88 -6.32
C ILE A 726 -13.33 -27.85 -5.31
N SER A 727 -13.33 -28.79 -4.36
CA SER A 727 -14.22 -28.73 -3.19
C SER A 727 -13.45 -28.28 -1.95
N ILE A 728 -13.88 -27.20 -1.30
CA ILE A 728 -13.33 -26.71 -0.03
C ILE A 728 -14.20 -27.26 1.09
N ILE A 729 -13.61 -28.12 1.93
CA ILE A 729 -14.32 -28.84 2.97
C ILE A 729 -13.86 -28.44 4.38
N GLY A 730 -14.76 -28.59 5.35
CA GLY A 730 -14.53 -28.29 6.76
C GLY A 730 -15.01 -26.90 7.21
N LEU A 731 -15.83 -26.21 6.40
CA LEU A 731 -16.34 -24.88 6.71
C LEU A 731 -17.34 -24.87 7.88
N GLU A 732 -18.03 -25.99 8.12
CA GLU A 732 -18.90 -26.16 9.29
C GLU A 732 -18.13 -26.06 10.62
N THR A 733 -16.86 -26.48 10.60
CA THR A 733 -15.97 -26.46 11.77
C THR A 733 -14.87 -25.40 11.65
N PHE A 734 -15.11 -24.37 10.82
CA PHE A 734 -14.14 -23.31 10.54
C PHE A 734 -13.79 -22.56 11.82
N ALA A 735 -12.50 -22.58 12.18
CA ALA A 735 -11.99 -22.01 13.42
C ALA A 735 -10.59 -21.41 13.19
N PRO A 736 -10.18 -20.38 13.95
CA PRO A 736 -8.85 -19.78 13.83
C PRO A 736 -7.74 -20.81 14.04
N GLY A 737 -6.74 -20.80 13.16
CA GLY A 737 -5.59 -21.70 13.23
C GLY A 737 -5.88 -23.15 12.82
N LYS A 738 -7.11 -23.48 12.41
CA LYS A 738 -7.47 -24.80 11.89
C LYS A 738 -7.52 -24.75 10.36
N SER A 739 -6.57 -25.43 9.73
CA SER A 739 -6.53 -25.56 8.27
C SER A 739 -7.82 -26.15 7.69
N LEU A 740 -8.12 -25.77 6.44
CA LEU A 740 -9.16 -26.38 5.62
C LEU A 740 -8.54 -27.39 4.65
N ASN A 741 -9.35 -28.29 4.10
CA ASN A 741 -8.89 -29.17 3.02
C ASN A 741 -9.54 -28.75 1.70
N ALA A 742 -8.78 -28.89 0.61
CA ALA A 742 -9.31 -28.83 -0.74
C ALA A 742 -9.17 -30.19 -1.42
N ILE A 743 -10.29 -30.71 -1.91
CA ILE A 743 -10.31 -31.89 -2.78
C ILE A 743 -10.22 -31.41 -4.22
N ILE A 744 -9.14 -31.78 -4.90
CA ILE A 744 -8.91 -31.55 -6.32
C ILE A 744 -9.52 -32.75 -7.05
N LYS A 745 -10.55 -32.53 -7.86
CA LYS A 745 -11.13 -33.56 -8.74
C LYS A 745 -10.65 -33.31 -10.17
N HIS A 746 -9.88 -34.26 -10.68
CA HIS A 746 -9.34 -34.21 -12.03
C HIS A 746 -10.34 -34.72 -13.06
N ILE A 747 -10.18 -34.27 -14.30
CA ILE A 747 -11.06 -34.66 -15.41
C ILE A 747 -10.98 -36.17 -15.75
N ASP A 748 -9.86 -36.81 -15.41
CA ASP A 748 -9.64 -38.25 -15.58
C ASP A 748 -10.35 -39.11 -14.49
N GLY A 749 -11.02 -38.46 -13.52
CA GLY A 749 -11.73 -39.10 -12.41
C GLY A 749 -10.86 -39.36 -11.18
N SER A 750 -9.55 -39.12 -11.24
CA SER A 750 -8.69 -39.15 -10.05
C SER A 750 -8.95 -37.94 -9.16
N SER A 751 -8.61 -38.07 -7.88
CA SER A 751 -8.73 -36.97 -6.93
C SER A 751 -7.57 -36.94 -5.95
N GLU A 752 -7.15 -35.74 -5.59
CA GLU A 752 -6.13 -35.49 -4.58
C GLU A 752 -6.68 -34.57 -3.50
N THR A 753 -6.16 -34.66 -2.27
CA THR A 753 -6.52 -33.74 -1.19
C THR A 753 -5.28 -32.97 -0.76
N ILE A 754 -5.43 -31.65 -0.67
CA ILE A 754 -4.39 -30.73 -0.20
C ILE A 754 -4.89 -29.93 1.00
N GLU A 755 -3.97 -29.49 1.85
CA GLU A 755 -4.29 -28.68 3.02
C GLU A 755 -4.10 -27.19 2.70
N LEU A 756 -5.05 -26.37 3.13
CA LEU A 756 -5.09 -24.93 2.92
C LEU A 756 -5.11 -24.18 4.25
N ASN A 757 -4.17 -23.25 4.40
CA ASN A 757 -4.07 -22.34 5.53
C ASN A 757 -4.92 -21.08 5.31
N HIS A 758 -5.31 -20.46 6.42
CA HIS A 758 -6.01 -19.18 6.43
C HIS A 758 -5.58 -18.37 7.66
N THR A 759 -5.80 -17.05 7.64
CA THR A 759 -5.43 -16.16 8.76
C THR A 759 -6.65 -15.52 9.42
N PHE A 760 -7.82 -16.14 9.31
CA PHE A 760 -9.04 -15.64 9.94
C PHE A 760 -8.98 -15.78 11.46
N ASN A 761 -9.44 -14.74 12.17
CA ASN A 761 -9.85 -14.81 13.57
C ASN A 761 -11.39 -15.00 13.66
N GLU A 762 -11.93 -15.11 14.87
CA GLU A 762 -13.38 -15.28 15.09
C GLU A 762 -14.22 -14.14 14.50
N THR A 763 -13.77 -12.89 14.64
CA THR A 763 -14.44 -11.71 14.06
C THR A 763 -14.63 -11.88 12.56
N GLN A 764 -13.55 -12.25 11.86
CA GLN A 764 -13.49 -12.39 10.41
C GLN A 764 -14.29 -13.60 9.94
N ILE A 765 -14.33 -14.70 10.71
CA ILE A 765 -15.23 -15.84 10.42
C ILE A 765 -16.69 -15.39 10.51
N GLY A 766 -17.01 -14.51 11.46
CA GLY A 766 -18.32 -13.86 11.54
C GLY A 766 -18.69 -13.07 10.26
N TRP A 767 -17.73 -12.37 9.65
CA TRP A 767 -17.93 -11.68 8.37
C TRP A 767 -18.22 -12.66 7.23
N PHE A 768 -17.44 -13.73 7.12
CA PHE A 768 -17.66 -14.79 6.13
C PHE A 768 -19.06 -15.40 6.28
N LYS A 769 -19.45 -15.79 7.50
CA LYS A 769 -20.76 -16.39 7.79
C LYS A 769 -21.92 -15.46 7.42
N ALA A 770 -21.78 -14.16 7.62
CA ALA A 770 -22.78 -13.16 7.25
C ALA A 770 -22.80 -12.83 5.75
N GLY A 771 -21.81 -13.30 4.98
CA GLY A 771 -21.63 -13.00 3.56
C GLY A 771 -20.78 -11.75 3.26
N SER A 772 -20.61 -10.87 4.25
CA SER A 772 -19.66 -9.74 4.26
C SER A 772 -19.58 -9.13 5.67
N ALA A 773 -18.56 -8.31 5.91
CA ALA A 773 -18.45 -7.51 7.13
C ALA A 773 -19.57 -6.46 7.25
N LEU A 774 -20.01 -5.89 6.13
CA LEU A 774 -21.13 -4.95 6.09
C LEU A 774 -22.46 -5.61 6.48
N ASN A 775 -22.70 -6.83 6.01
CA ASN A 775 -23.86 -7.62 6.43
C ASN A 775 -23.80 -7.89 7.93
N ARG A 776 -22.62 -8.27 8.45
CA ARG A 776 -22.43 -8.50 9.88
C ARG A 776 -22.69 -7.25 10.71
N MET A 777 -22.26 -6.08 10.24
CA MET A 777 -22.52 -4.80 10.88
C MET A 777 -24.03 -4.53 10.99
N LYS A 778 -24.79 -4.76 9.91
CA LYS A 778 -26.26 -4.63 9.91
C LYS A 778 -26.95 -5.58 10.90
N GLU A 779 -26.51 -6.84 10.95
CA GLU A 779 -27.04 -7.83 11.91
C GLU A 779 -26.87 -7.35 13.37
N LEU A 780 -25.70 -6.78 13.70
CA LEU A 780 -25.41 -6.28 15.05
C LEU A 780 -26.23 -5.04 15.41
N GLN A 781 -26.47 -4.13 14.46
CA GLN A 781 -27.31 -2.96 14.71
C GLN A 781 -28.78 -3.31 14.94
N GLY A 782 -29.32 -4.27 14.17
CA GLY A 782 -30.69 -4.77 14.34
C GLY A 782 -30.96 -5.38 15.73
N LEU A 783 -29.92 -5.98 16.34
CA LEU A 783 -29.98 -6.52 17.70
C LEU A 783 -29.97 -5.43 18.78
N ILE A 784 -29.34 -4.27 18.52
CA ILE A 784 -29.30 -3.13 19.46
C ILE A 784 -30.60 -2.31 19.40
N SER A 785 -31.28 -2.29 18.25
CA SER A 785 -32.55 -1.57 18.05
C SER A 785 -33.81 -2.32 18.48
N SER A 786 -33.70 -3.54 19.02
CA SER A 786 -34.85 -4.30 19.55
C SER A 786 -35.12 -3.87 21.00
N PRO A 787 -36.33 -3.38 21.37
CA PRO A 787 -36.63 -3.06 22.75
C PRO A 787 -36.58 -4.34 23.58
N VAL A 788 -35.76 -4.35 24.64
CA VAL A 788 -35.85 -5.37 25.68
C VAL A 788 -37.17 -5.12 26.42
N ASN A 789 -38.24 -5.79 25.99
CA ASN A 789 -39.51 -5.81 26.69
C ASN A 789 -39.33 -6.63 27.98
N PHE A 790 -39.19 -5.94 29.11
CA PHE A 790 -39.54 -6.50 30.40
C PHE A 790 -41.07 -6.67 30.43
N THR A 791 -41.56 -7.90 30.43
CA THR A 791 -42.98 -8.22 30.65
C THR A 791 -43.26 -8.36 32.15
N PRO A 792 -44.20 -7.58 32.71
CA PRO A 792 -44.99 -7.99 33.87
C PRO A 792 -46.23 -8.78 33.44
N MET A 793 -46.70 -9.66 34.33
CA MET A 793 -47.88 -10.52 34.16
C MET A 793 -49.22 -9.76 34.12
N ALA A 794 -50.16 -10.33 33.35
CA ALA A 794 -51.65 -10.21 33.38
C ALA A 794 -52.23 -8.80 33.07
N ASP A 795 -53.33 -8.60 32.35
CA ASP A 795 -54.59 -9.36 32.23
C ASP A 795 -55.32 -9.06 30.90
N SER A 796 -56.45 -9.76 30.74
CA SER A 796 -57.40 -10.01 29.64
C SER A 796 -58.00 -8.89 28.76
N ASP A 797 -58.64 -9.40 27.68
CA ASP A 797 -59.72 -8.84 26.82
C ASP A 797 -59.31 -7.93 25.64
N SER A 798 -59.97 -7.92 24.47
CA SER A 798 -60.87 -8.85 23.74
C SER A 798 -61.11 -8.23 22.34
N THR A 799 -61.58 -9.05 21.38
CA THR A 799 -62.27 -8.70 20.09
C THR A 799 -61.43 -8.07 18.96
N SER A 800 -61.23 -8.76 17.81
CA SER A 800 -62.09 -8.91 16.60
C SER A 800 -61.62 -7.94 15.48
N THR A 801 -61.58 -8.16 14.16
CA THR A 801 -62.19 -9.10 13.20
C THR A 801 -61.34 -9.17 11.89
N SER A 802 -61.45 -10.30 11.15
CA SER A 802 -61.59 -10.48 9.66
C SER A 802 -60.74 -9.63 8.67
N ASP A 803 -60.22 -10.10 7.52
CA ASP A 803 -60.51 -11.30 6.72
C ASP A 803 -59.46 -11.50 5.61
N ARG A 804 -59.57 -12.66 4.98
CA ARG A 804 -58.71 -13.40 4.04
C ARG A 804 -58.16 -12.67 2.79
N LYS A 805 -56.97 -13.11 2.34
CA LYS A 805 -56.46 -13.02 0.96
C LYS A 805 -56.45 -14.40 0.29
N LEU A 806 -56.97 -14.45 -0.95
CA LEU A 806 -56.99 -15.59 -1.88
C LEU A 806 -55.81 -15.54 -2.86
N HIS A 807 -55.50 -16.70 -3.44
CA HIS A 807 -54.32 -17.07 -4.25
C HIS A 807 -54.50 -17.00 -5.78
N CYS A 808 -53.35 -16.82 -6.46
CA CYS A 808 -52.89 -17.42 -7.75
C CYS A 808 -53.53 -17.00 -9.11
N PRO A 809 -52.92 -17.36 -10.27
CA PRO A 809 -51.53 -17.15 -10.76
C PRO A 809 -51.47 -16.75 -12.28
N HIS A 810 -50.27 -16.52 -12.87
CA HIS A 810 -49.80 -17.09 -14.16
C HIS A 810 -48.63 -16.34 -14.86
N THR A 811 -47.94 -17.15 -15.66
CA THR A 811 -46.63 -17.16 -16.35
C THR A 811 -46.46 -16.15 -17.53
N PRO A 812 -45.22 -15.92 -18.03
CA PRO A 812 -44.89 -14.88 -19.02
C PRO A 812 -44.74 -15.39 -20.47
N VAL A 813 -44.81 -14.44 -21.42
CA VAL A 813 -44.71 -14.62 -22.88
C VAL A 813 -43.30 -14.31 -23.39
N SER A 814 -42.80 -15.11 -24.33
CA SER A 814 -41.56 -14.96 -25.07
C SER A 814 -41.68 -14.05 -26.29
N LEU A 815 -40.60 -13.36 -26.68
CA LEU A 815 -40.41 -12.88 -28.06
C LEU A 815 -38.91 -12.90 -28.43
N SER A 816 -38.64 -13.46 -29.61
CA SER A 816 -37.35 -13.63 -30.28
C SER A 816 -37.29 -12.76 -31.53
N LEU A 817 -36.10 -12.29 -31.93
CA LEU A 817 -35.50 -12.39 -33.29
C LEU A 817 -34.18 -11.57 -33.40
N PRO A 818 -33.31 -11.84 -34.41
CA PRO A 818 -31.85 -11.72 -34.33
C PRO A 818 -31.24 -10.67 -35.28
N PHE A 819 -29.93 -10.42 -35.19
CA PHE A 819 -29.12 -9.94 -36.31
C PHE A 819 -27.69 -10.52 -36.28
N LEU A 820 -27.24 -10.98 -37.45
CA LEU A 820 -25.94 -11.60 -37.77
C LEU A 820 -24.79 -10.59 -37.88
N ARG A 821 -23.55 -11.06 -37.68
CA ARG A 821 -22.30 -10.41 -38.14
C ARG A 821 -21.38 -11.43 -38.84
N GLU A 822 -21.12 -11.20 -40.13
CA GLU A 822 -19.95 -11.67 -40.91
C GLU A 822 -18.72 -10.84 -40.49
N GLY A 823 -17.45 -11.21 -40.64
CA GLY A 823 -16.75 -12.40 -41.09
C GLY A 823 -15.25 -12.13 -40.87
N SER A 824 -14.47 -13.13 -40.50
CA SER A 824 -13.05 -13.03 -40.14
C SER A 824 -12.16 -13.59 -41.25
N ASN A 825 -11.23 -12.77 -41.75
CA ASN A 825 -10.16 -13.21 -42.65
C ASN A 825 -8.95 -13.67 -41.84
N VAL A 826 -8.53 -14.90 -42.14
CA VAL A 826 -7.37 -15.61 -41.58
C VAL A 826 -6.10 -15.20 -42.33
N LEU A 827 -5.01 -14.94 -41.60
CA LEU A 827 -3.66 -14.79 -42.14
C LEU A 827 -2.72 -15.72 -41.38
N GLU A 828 -2.26 -16.77 -42.05
CA GLU A 828 -1.27 -17.73 -41.57
C GLU A 828 0.12 -17.10 -41.42
N ARG A 829 0.88 -17.52 -40.40
CA ARG A 829 2.33 -17.27 -40.27
C ARG A 829 3.09 -18.58 -40.08
N LYS A 830 4.20 -18.68 -40.82
CA LYS A 830 5.23 -19.74 -40.72
C LYS A 830 6.09 -19.62 -39.45
N PRO A 831 6.73 -20.71 -38.98
CA PRO A 831 7.42 -20.76 -37.69
C PRO A 831 8.87 -20.25 -37.76
N HIS A 832 9.34 -19.61 -36.67
CA HIS A 832 10.76 -19.34 -36.43
C HIS A 832 11.23 -19.98 -35.12
N GLN A 833 12.55 -20.21 -35.11
CA GLN A 833 13.34 -21.12 -34.30
C GLN A 833 13.57 -20.68 -32.85
N THR A 834 13.85 -21.70 -32.04
CA THR A 834 14.14 -21.71 -30.61
C THR A 834 15.49 -21.09 -30.23
N GLY A 835 15.47 -20.26 -29.18
CA GLY A 835 16.67 -19.78 -28.47
C GLY A 835 16.26 -19.15 -27.14
N GLU A 836 16.14 -19.95 -26.09
CA GLU A 836 15.84 -19.50 -24.72
C GLU A 836 17.11 -18.95 -24.01
N PRO A 837 17.01 -17.87 -23.21
CA PRO A 837 18.04 -17.50 -22.24
C PRO A 837 17.80 -18.15 -20.86
N LEU A 838 18.89 -18.59 -20.24
CA LEU A 838 18.98 -19.27 -18.93
C LEU A 838 18.50 -18.39 -17.75
N SER A 839 17.87 -19.04 -16.75
CA SER A 839 17.31 -18.43 -15.53
C SER A 839 18.37 -17.80 -14.60
N PRO A 840 18.02 -16.76 -13.81
CA PRO A 840 18.95 -16.13 -12.86
C PRO A 840 19.25 -17.02 -11.63
N LEU A 841 20.50 -17.00 -11.19
CA LEU A 841 21.02 -17.80 -10.07
C LEU A 841 20.46 -17.32 -8.71
N PRO A 842 20.16 -18.24 -7.77
CA PRO A 842 19.61 -17.90 -6.46
C PRO A 842 20.61 -17.17 -5.55
N THR A 843 20.14 -16.14 -4.83
CA THR A 843 20.90 -15.40 -3.80
C THR A 843 20.56 -15.88 -2.38
N LYS A 844 21.49 -15.67 -1.42
CA LYS A 844 21.44 -16.15 -0.02
C LYS A 844 20.14 -15.66 0.67
N ARG A 845 19.18 -16.57 0.91
CA ARG A 845 17.96 -16.30 1.70
C ARG A 845 18.26 -16.34 3.20
N THR A 846 17.73 -15.40 3.97
CA THR A 846 17.85 -15.38 5.44
C THR A 846 16.95 -16.44 6.09
N ARG A 847 17.49 -17.21 7.04
CA ARG A 847 16.78 -18.32 7.71
C ARG A 847 15.64 -17.80 8.62
N THR A 848 14.56 -18.57 8.76
CA THR A 848 13.46 -18.25 9.69
C THR A 848 13.93 -18.32 11.16
N TYR A 849 13.43 -17.41 12.00
CA TYR A 849 13.80 -17.29 13.42
C TYR A 849 13.74 -18.63 14.19
N SER A 850 12.73 -19.46 13.93
CA SER A 850 12.58 -20.77 14.60
C SER A 850 13.65 -21.79 14.22
N ALA A 851 14.20 -21.73 13.00
CA ALA A 851 15.30 -22.59 12.57
C ALA A 851 16.68 -22.02 12.98
N SER A 852 16.79 -20.71 13.17
CA SER A 852 17.97 -20.05 13.76
C SER A 852 18.14 -20.36 15.26
N VAL A 853 17.03 -20.47 16.01
CA VAL A 853 17.07 -20.87 17.43
C VAL A 853 17.46 -22.34 17.61
N ARG A 854 16.91 -23.25 16.77
CA ARG A 854 17.25 -24.70 16.83
C ARG A 854 18.70 -25.01 16.44
N ALA A 855 19.32 -24.18 15.60
CA ALA A 855 20.71 -24.37 15.17
C ALA A 855 21.76 -23.94 16.20
N LYS A 856 21.40 -23.10 17.18
CA LYS A 856 22.36 -22.49 18.11
C LYS A 856 22.80 -23.38 19.29
N SER A 857 22.20 -24.57 19.47
CA SER A 857 22.43 -25.42 20.65
C SER A 857 23.02 -26.82 20.38
N GLY A 858 23.60 -27.06 19.21
CA GLY A 858 24.18 -28.37 18.84
C GLY A 858 25.72 -28.43 18.82
N PRO A 859 26.33 -29.62 18.96
CA PRO A 859 27.76 -29.82 18.76
C PRO A 859 28.17 -29.54 17.30
N VAL A 860 29.41 -29.10 17.09
CA VAL A 860 30.01 -28.88 15.78
C VAL A 860 30.65 -30.17 15.28
N PHE A 861 30.30 -30.59 14.07
CA PHE A 861 30.79 -31.76 13.37
C PHE A 861 31.75 -31.37 12.25
N LYS A 862 32.57 -32.33 11.81
CA LYS A 862 33.43 -32.22 10.62
C LYS A 862 32.93 -33.14 9.52
N GLY A 863 33.10 -32.74 8.27
CA GLY A 863 32.76 -33.51 7.09
C GLY A 863 33.49 -33.03 5.84
N ILE A 864 33.22 -33.71 4.73
CA ILE A 864 33.73 -33.37 3.40
C ILE A 864 32.53 -33.01 2.53
N CYS A 865 32.57 -31.89 1.82
CA CYS A 865 31.55 -31.57 0.83
C CYS A 865 31.55 -32.65 -0.26
N LYS A 866 30.43 -33.37 -0.41
CA LYS A 866 30.29 -34.44 -1.40
C LYS A 866 29.88 -33.88 -2.75
N ASN A 867 28.96 -32.93 -2.76
CA ASN A 867 28.59 -32.15 -3.92
C ASN A 867 27.90 -30.87 -3.47
N PHE A 868 27.94 -29.85 -4.32
CA PHE A 868 27.14 -28.64 -4.12
C PHE A 868 26.85 -28.02 -5.48
N SER A 869 25.58 -27.73 -5.75
CA SER A 869 25.15 -27.12 -7.01
C SER A 869 24.78 -25.67 -6.77
N ARG A 870 25.57 -24.75 -7.32
CA ARG A 870 25.29 -23.30 -7.23
C ARG A 870 23.96 -22.94 -7.89
N SER A 871 23.62 -23.55 -9.02
CA SER A 871 22.37 -23.27 -9.73
C SER A 871 21.13 -23.79 -8.98
N GLN A 872 21.26 -24.92 -8.27
CA GLN A 872 20.17 -25.47 -7.46
C GLN A 872 20.16 -24.94 -6.02
N GLY A 873 21.25 -24.31 -5.56
CA GLY A 873 21.35 -23.71 -4.23
C GLY A 873 21.47 -24.71 -3.08
N HIS A 874 21.87 -25.96 -3.35
CA HIS A 874 21.99 -27.00 -2.33
C HIS A 874 23.02 -28.07 -2.68
N GLY A 875 23.39 -28.88 -1.69
CA GLY A 875 24.31 -30.00 -1.83
C GLY A 875 24.25 -30.97 -0.66
N PHE A 876 25.29 -31.79 -0.55
CA PHE A 876 25.41 -32.80 0.50
C PHE A 876 26.82 -32.80 1.10
N ILE A 877 26.91 -33.04 2.41
CA ILE A 877 28.15 -33.19 3.17
C ILE A 877 28.24 -34.63 3.66
N HIS A 878 29.38 -35.27 3.40
CA HIS A 878 29.71 -36.58 3.95
C HIS A 878 30.33 -36.43 5.34
N PRO A 879 29.71 -36.95 6.42
CA PRO A 879 30.22 -36.78 7.78
C PRO A 879 31.56 -37.52 8.00
N SER A 880 32.55 -36.87 8.62
CA SER A 880 33.85 -37.53 8.92
C SER A 880 33.74 -38.65 9.96
N HIS A 881 32.66 -38.69 10.74
CA HIS A 881 32.38 -39.73 11.73
C HIS A 881 31.60 -40.93 11.14
N GLY A 882 31.37 -40.94 9.81
CA GLY A 882 30.54 -41.93 9.13
C GLY A 882 29.04 -41.67 9.32
N GLY A 883 28.22 -42.20 8.41
CA GLY A 883 26.76 -42.04 8.41
C GLY A 883 26.19 -41.70 7.04
N GLU A 884 24.90 -41.36 7.00
CA GLU A 884 24.24 -40.87 5.80
C GLU A 884 24.71 -39.45 5.45
N ASP A 885 24.72 -39.13 4.15
CA ASP A 885 25.05 -37.79 3.69
C ASP A 885 24.02 -36.77 4.19
N ILE A 886 24.50 -35.63 4.66
CA ILE A 886 23.66 -34.60 5.27
C ILE A 886 23.42 -33.49 4.25
N PHE A 887 22.15 -33.17 4.04
CA PHE A 887 21.74 -32.09 3.14
C PHE A 887 22.22 -30.73 3.64
N VAL A 888 22.74 -29.89 2.75
CA VAL A 888 23.13 -28.49 3.02
C VAL A 888 22.47 -27.56 2.00
N HIS A 889 21.93 -26.44 2.47
CA HIS A 889 21.36 -25.39 1.62
C HIS A 889 22.30 -24.17 1.55
N ILE A 890 22.26 -23.41 0.46
CA ILE A 890 23.08 -22.20 0.24
C ILE A 890 22.96 -21.16 1.36
N SER A 891 21.76 -21.05 1.98
CA SER A 891 21.53 -20.15 3.11
C SER A 891 22.33 -20.51 4.35
N ASP A 892 22.80 -21.74 4.43
CA ASP A 892 23.37 -22.34 5.62
C ASP A 892 24.90 -22.44 5.54
N ILE A 893 25.49 -21.94 4.44
CA ILE A 893 26.93 -21.85 4.22
C ILE A 893 27.43 -20.45 4.57
N GLU A 894 28.48 -20.42 5.36
CA GLU A 894 29.21 -19.23 5.76
C GLU A 894 30.55 -19.14 5.03
N GLY A 895 30.93 -17.91 4.69
CA GLY A 895 32.14 -17.62 3.90
C GLY A 895 31.84 -17.21 2.45
N GLU A 896 32.89 -16.81 1.75
CA GLU A 896 32.79 -16.20 0.42
C GLU A 896 32.88 -17.20 -0.74
N TYR A 897 33.29 -18.44 -0.47
CA TYR A 897 33.51 -19.50 -1.46
C TYR A 897 32.27 -20.38 -1.65
N VAL A 898 32.01 -20.77 -2.89
CA VAL A 898 31.08 -21.85 -3.23
C VAL A 898 31.73 -23.18 -2.85
N PRO A 899 31.12 -24.03 -2.01
CA PRO A 899 31.68 -25.33 -1.68
C PRO A 899 31.85 -26.18 -2.94
N MET A 900 32.97 -26.85 -3.03
CA MET A 900 33.27 -27.82 -4.07
C MET A 900 33.41 -29.21 -3.47
N GLU A 901 33.13 -30.22 -4.27
CA GLU A 901 33.36 -31.60 -3.84
C GLU A 901 34.84 -31.77 -3.45
N GLY A 902 35.06 -32.29 -2.24
CA GLY A 902 36.38 -32.49 -1.63
C GLY A 902 36.73 -31.47 -0.54
N ASP A 903 35.99 -30.37 -0.41
CA ASP A 903 36.27 -29.35 0.60
C ASP A 903 36.01 -29.87 2.02
N GLU A 904 36.92 -29.57 2.94
CA GLU A 904 36.70 -29.86 4.36
C GLU A 904 35.80 -28.79 4.97
N VAL A 905 34.76 -29.22 5.67
CA VAL A 905 33.77 -28.32 6.28
C VAL A 905 33.54 -28.67 7.74
N THR A 906 33.26 -27.65 8.55
CA THR A 906 32.61 -27.80 9.85
C THR A 906 31.16 -27.39 9.75
N TYR A 907 30.26 -28.10 10.42
CA TYR A 907 28.82 -27.84 10.38
C TYR A 907 28.15 -28.28 11.68
N LYS A 908 26.96 -27.74 11.96
CA LYS A 908 26.05 -28.25 12.99
C LYS A 908 24.87 -28.94 12.32
N VAL A 909 24.08 -29.65 13.11
CA VAL A 909 22.96 -30.43 12.59
C VAL A 909 21.64 -29.91 13.17
N CYS A 910 20.65 -29.67 12.31
CA CYS A 910 19.30 -29.24 12.69
C CYS A 910 18.24 -30.23 12.15
N PRO A 911 17.28 -30.69 12.97
CA PRO A 911 16.16 -31.50 12.49
C PRO A 911 15.22 -30.68 11.61
N VAL A 912 14.66 -31.32 10.57
CA VAL A 912 13.78 -30.70 9.58
C VAL A 912 12.30 -31.01 9.90
N PRO A 913 11.44 -29.98 10.14
CA PRO A 913 10.00 -30.16 10.33
C PRO A 913 9.30 -30.72 9.07
N PRO A 914 8.09 -31.30 9.17
CA PRO A 914 7.21 -31.38 10.34
C PRO A 914 7.47 -32.61 11.23
N LYS A 915 8.21 -33.63 10.74
CA LYS A 915 8.43 -34.89 11.46
C LYS A 915 9.73 -34.94 12.27
N ASN A 916 10.68 -34.03 12.05
CA ASN A 916 12.01 -34.01 12.71
C ASN A 916 12.83 -35.32 12.56
N LEU A 917 12.55 -36.12 11.53
CA LEU A 917 13.22 -37.41 11.27
C LEU A 917 14.46 -37.29 10.37
N LYS A 918 14.59 -36.19 9.64
CA LYS A 918 15.74 -35.89 8.79
C LYS A 918 16.50 -34.69 9.33
N PHE A 919 17.79 -34.68 9.07
CA PHE A 919 18.73 -33.70 9.56
C PHE A 919 19.36 -32.92 8.41
N GLN A 920 19.54 -31.61 8.60
CA GLN A 920 20.25 -30.75 7.67
C GLN A 920 21.49 -30.14 8.34
N ALA A 921 22.52 -29.90 7.54
CA ALA A 921 23.73 -29.21 7.94
C ALA A 921 23.47 -27.71 7.97
N VAL A 922 23.84 -27.07 9.08
CA VAL A 922 23.67 -25.64 9.34
C VAL A 922 24.96 -25.04 9.88
N ASP A 923 25.17 -23.73 9.68
CA ASP A 923 26.40 -23.04 10.07
C ASP A 923 27.63 -23.71 9.42
N VAL A 924 27.53 -24.04 8.12
CA VAL A 924 28.56 -24.75 7.37
C VAL A 924 29.68 -23.77 7.03
N VAL A 925 30.87 -24.01 7.56
CA VAL A 925 32.08 -23.22 7.30
C VAL A 925 33.09 -24.11 6.58
N ILE A 926 33.61 -23.67 5.43
CA ILE A 926 34.72 -24.34 4.75
C ILE A 926 36.00 -24.08 5.56
N THR A 927 36.61 -25.15 6.05
CA THR A 927 37.86 -25.09 6.83
C THR A 927 39.10 -25.33 5.99
N ASN A 928 38.99 -26.06 4.88
CA ASN A 928 40.08 -26.28 3.95
C ASN A 928 39.53 -26.45 2.51
N LEU A 929 40.12 -25.73 1.55
CA LEU A 929 39.75 -25.83 0.14
C LEU A 929 40.44 -27.04 -0.49
N SER A 930 39.72 -27.78 -1.33
CA SER A 930 40.26 -28.94 -2.03
C SER A 930 41.38 -28.55 -3.01
N SER A 931 42.58 -29.09 -2.79
CA SER A 931 43.76 -28.81 -3.62
C SER A 931 43.55 -29.27 -5.07
N GLY A 932 43.88 -28.41 -6.05
CA GLY A 932 43.83 -28.78 -7.47
C GLY A 932 42.49 -28.51 -8.16
N ARG A 933 41.52 -27.86 -7.49
CA ARG A 933 40.26 -27.40 -8.09
C ARG A 933 40.18 -25.86 -8.08
N LYS A 934 39.58 -25.30 -9.13
CA LYS A 934 39.28 -23.86 -9.18
C LYS A 934 38.06 -23.59 -8.31
N HIS A 935 38.23 -22.74 -7.30
CA HIS A 935 37.13 -22.30 -6.44
C HIS A 935 36.54 -21.02 -6.99
N GLU A 936 35.23 -20.86 -6.84
CA GLU A 936 34.52 -19.65 -7.23
C GLU A 936 33.96 -18.97 -5.98
N THR A 937 33.98 -17.64 -5.94
CA THR A 937 33.25 -16.89 -4.90
C THR A 937 31.78 -16.76 -5.28
N TRP A 938 30.92 -16.44 -4.31
CA TRP A 938 29.50 -16.15 -4.59
C TRP A 938 29.31 -14.97 -5.55
N SER A 939 30.29 -14.05 -5.64
CA SER A 939 30.35 -12.93 -6.58
C SER A 939 30.86 -13.28 -7.98
N GLY A 940 31.27 -14.54 -8.21
CA GLY A 940 31.72 -15.04 -9.50
C GLY A 940 33.21 -14.89 -9.79
N GLN A 941 34.03 -14.60 -8.79
CA GLN A 941 35.49 -14.57 -8.95
C GLN A 941 36.06 -15.99 -8.84
N VAL A 942 36.85 -16.39 -9.82
CA VAL A 942 37.53 -17.70 -9.83
C VAL A 942 38.93 -17.55 -9.23
N ILE A 943 39.20 -18.31 -8.17
CA ILE A 943 40.48 -18.35 -7.46
C ILE A 943 41.03 -19.78 -7.57
N SER A 944 42.29 -19.92 -7.99
CA SER A 944 43.00 -21.20 -7.96
C SER A 944 43.59 -21.41 -6.56
N SER A 945 43.21 -22.50 -5.90
CA SER A 945 43.78 -22.97 -4.64
C SER A 945 44.80 -24.09 -4.87
#